data_AF-A0A653UEE8-F1
#
_entry.id   AF-A0A653UEE8-F1
#
_cell.length_a   1.000
_cell.length_b   1.000
_cell.length_c   1.000
_cell.angle_alpha   90.00
_cell.angle_beta   90.00
_cell.angle_gamma   90.00
#
_symmetry.space_group_name_H-M   'P 1'
#
loop_
_entity.id
_entity.type
_entity.pdbx_description
1 polymer ?
#
loop_
_entity_poly.entity_id
_entity_poly.type
_entity_poly.pdbx_seq_one_letter_code
_entity_poly.pdbx_strand_id
1 'polypeptide(L)'
;MKFRTLPGASPRATTRTAAALTAALVAVSASVLPAQATPGTRNTTNQGTGIPVSIAKSTGTKNPGDDGQGNNGRGNKKQATTPALHSLRAPVTDENFYFVMADRFSNGSTTNDDGGLGSNPMVSGFDPTKKGFYNGGDLAGLLDKIDYIQGLGTTSIWLTPSFKNKAVQPEDKSAGYHGYWVTDFTQIDPHLGTNGELKALIDEAHSRGMKVYFDIITNHTADVIGYEEGARKGYVSKDAVPYKTAAGEEFDDRDYAGTANFPELNAATSFPYKPVLEPGEENLKVPAWLNDPTLYHNRGDTTFVGEDSFYGDFFGLDDLFTEQPRVVDGMKDIYKTWIGDFGVDGFRIDTMKHVNNEFWQDFGPDVLGYAKEQGKDEFFMFGEVFDTSKSFTSQFTTRNKMQAVLDFPFQDAARNFASKGQGAGTLESFFAGDDWYTDADSNVYQLPTFLGNHDMGRIGSFIATDNPGSSDAEKVARDQLAHELMYFSRGNPVIYYGDEQGFTGPGGDQDARQTLFASQVPEYLDDDLLGTDATHATDNFNQDHPLYTKISELAALTKEHPALRDGAHQHRYASDGPGIYAFSRTDADDQREYVVALNNSEQPQTAEVPTYIAKRTYTRIYGEAADETKTSEDSKLTVTVPPLSAVVYESSGRIPHSKAAPAVVLQEPAAAQGDNGRLKVTADVDSSSFNEVTFEARPAGGQWQPIGTDDTAPYQVFHDVAALDAGTPVEYRATVLDNGGHTATSQSRAATVPVPVLTLQKPVEGSSAKGSVELSATADPEKASHVVSFERSVAGGDWTAVGSDDSSPVYSLKDDVSGLPDGTQVGYRASMAGPGFSVTSSVRTVTVGDAPQPDAVTVAGSLNEAMGCTAPWDPACSQARMVLDPADRIWRLTVDLPAGQYEYKAALNGNWDVSYGAGGILNGSNIMLDHPGGPVTFRYDNSTHVISAVYASQQPGAVAAAGSMDSELGCATDWEPACDQAQLALDPANLVWKLSVPDLPAGSYEFKAALDRSWGVSYGAGGSSPGANIVFEHDGGPVTFRYDHFTHLITAG
;
A
#
# COMPACT_ATOMS: atom_id res chain seq x y z
N MET A 1 53.92 11.50 -28.91
CA MET A 1 54.70 11.90 -30.12
C MET A 1 53.82 11.77 -31.36
N LYS A 2 54.25 12.25 -32.54
CA LYS A 2 53.47 12.21 -33.81
C LYS A 2 54.02 11.15 -34.78
N PHE A 3 53.14 10.44 -35.49
CA PHE A 3 53.18 9.97 -36.91
C PHE A 3 51.83 9.22 -37.16
N ARG A 4 50.98 9.36 -38.21
CA ARG A 4 51.04 9.73 -39.65
C ARG A 4 51.78 8.69 -40.53
N THR A 5 51.25 8.16 -41.66
CA THR A 5 49.99 8.44 -42.43
C THR A 5 49.58 7.29 -43.40
N LEU A 6 48.37 7.36 -43.99
CA LEU A 6 47.84 6.54 -45.11
C LEU A 6 48.54 6.84 -46.48
N PRO A 7 48.30 6.07 -47.57
CA PRO A 7 47.07 6.06 -48.43
C PRO A 7 46.45 4.64 -48.56
N GLY A 8 45.41 4.30 -49.35
CA GLY A 8 44.53 4.95 -50.34
C GLY A 8 43.57 3.88 -50.93
N ALA A 9 42.66 4.07 -51.90
CA ALA A 9 42.24 5.21 -52.75
C ALA A 9 40.75 5.02 -53.22
N SER A 10 40.32 5.48 -54.42
CA SER A 10 38.92 5.44 -54.91
C SER A 10 38.82 5.58 -56.46
N PRO A 11 37.67 5.23 -57.10
CA PRO A 11 36.81 6.26 -57.75
C PRO A 11 35.30 6.08 -57.41
N ARG A 12 34.37 7.07 -57.39
CA ARG A 12 34.00 8.24 -58.26
C ARG A 12 33.35 7.87 -59.59
N ALA A 13 32.32 8.56 -60.15
CA ALA A 13 31.36 9.63 -59.72
C ALA A 13 30.21 9.71 -60.79
N THR A 14 29.13 10.51 -60.79
CA THR A 14 28.61 11.71 -60.05
C THR A 14 27.06 11.57 -59.93
N THR A 15 26.06 12.50 -59.94
CA THR A 15 25.75 13.98 -60.06
C THR A 15 24.30 14.14 -59.51
N ARG A 16 23.79 15.19 -58.82
CA ARG A 16 23.60 16.64 -59.09
C ARG A 16 22.64 16.96 -60.27
N THR A 17 21.66 17.91 -60.24
CA THR A 17 21.29 18.98 -59.26
C THR A 17 19.91 19.64 -59.55
N ALA A 18 19.35 20.33 -58.53
CA ALA A 18 18.60 21.62 -58.55
C ALA A 18 17.10 21.78 -58.98
N ALA A 19 16.33 22.21 -57.97
CA ALA A 19 15.14 23.10 -57.87
C ALA A 19 14.69 24.04 -59.02
N ALA A 20 13.39 24.42 -59.03
CA ALA A 20 12.90 25.79 -58.72
C ALA A 20 11.39 26.06 -59.01
N LEU A 21 10.72 26.89 -58.15
CA LEU A 21 9.53 27.76 -58.39
C LEU A 21 8.19 27.09 -58.87
N THR A 22 6.96 27.62 -58.67
CA THR A 22 6.41 28.93 -58.22
C THR A 22 5.06 28.73 -57.48
N ALA A 23 4.49 29.77 -56.85
CA ALA A 23 3.22 29.73 -56.09
C ALA A 23 1.95 30.16 -56.88
N ALA A 24 0.77 29.86 -56.33
CA ALA A 24 -0.52 30.53 -56.63
C ALA A 24 -1.47 30.47 -55.41
N LEU A 25 -2.26 31.53 -55.19
CA LEU A 25 -3.28 31.67 -54.12
C LEU A 25 -4.70 31.42 -54.65
N VAL A 26 -5.61 31.00 -53.75
CA VAL A 26 -6.99 31.51 -53.48
C VAL A 26 -7.67 30.48 -52.55
N ALA A 27 -8.23 30.72 -51.35
CA ALA A 27 -8.62 31.87 -50.50
C ALA A 27 -10.15 32.01 -50.31
N VAL A 28 -10.57 32.25 -49.04
CA VAL A 28 -11.94 32.60 -48.54
C VAL A 28 -13.05 31.54 -48.77
N SER A 29 -14.10 31.34 -47.95
CA SER A 29 -14.68 32.09 -46.80
C SER A 29 -15.34 31.14 -45.76
N ALA A 30 -15.69 31.68 -44.57
CA ALA A 30 -16.41 30.96 -43.50
C ALA A 30 -17.91 31.32 -43.40
N SER A 31 -18.73 30.39 -42.87
CA SER A 31 -20.01 30.60 -42.17
C SER A 31 -20.51 29.24 -41.61
N VAL A 32 -21.05 28.99 -40.40
CA VAL A 32 -21.75 29.75 -39.33
C VAL A 32 -23.24 29.33 -39.20
N LEU A 33 -23.60 28.83 -38.00
CA LEU A 33 -24.94 28.56 -37.42
C LEU A 33 -25.71 27.26 -37.83
N PRO A 34 -26.67 26.77 -37.00
CA PRO A 34 -26.97 25.33 -36.85
C PRO A 34 -28.43 24.94 -37.19
N ALA A 35 -28.82 23.69 -36.86
CA ALA A 35 -30.21 23.23 -36.88
C ALA A 35 -30.61 22.57 -35.54
N GLN A 36 -31.73 23.02 -34.95
CA GLN A 36 -32.39 22.40 -33.81
C GLN A 36 -33.46 21.40 -34.29
N ALA A 37 -33.69 20.30 -33.57
CA ALA A 37 -34.90 19.47 -33.72
C ALA A 37 -35.21 18.61 -32.48
N THR A 38 -35.99 19.14 -31.54
CA THR A 38 -36.94 18.38 -30.72
C THR A 38 -38.36 18.56 -31.33
N PRO A 39 -39.44 17.84 -30.92
CA PRO A 39 -39.59 16.91 -29.80
C PRO A 39 -40.25 15.56 -30.14
N GLY A 40 -40.35 14.66 -29.15
CA GLY A 40 -41.18 13.45 -29.25
C GLY A 40 -41.41 12.74 -27.91
N THR A 41 -42.54 12.98 -27.25
CA THR A 41 -42.89 12.34 -25.97
C THR A 41 -43.54 10.96 -26.14
N ARG A 42 -43.18 10.00 -25.27
CA ARG A 42 -43.99 8.79 -24.99
C ARG A 42 -43.63 8.16 -23.64
N ASN A 43 -44.65 7.88 -22.83
CA ASN A 43 -44.52 7.03 -21.65
C ASN A 43 -44.39 5.55 -22.06
N THR A 44 -43.57 4.79 -21.33
CA THR A 44 -43.82 3.38 -21.01
C THR A 44 -43.26 3.05 -19.63
N THR A 45 -43.85 2.07 -18.97
CA THR A 45 -43.62 1.75 -17.55
C THR A 45 -42.90 0.42 -17.35
N ASN A 46 -41.95 0.43 -16.41
CA ASN A 46 -41.67 -0.64 -15.43
C ASN A 46 -40.98 -1.95 -15.90
N GLN A 47 -40.24 -2.52 -14.94
CA GLN A 47 -39.57 -3.83 -14.89
C GLN A 47 -38.35 -4.05 -15.79
N GLY A 48 -37.27 -4.55 -15.17
CA GLY A 48 -36.06 -5.06 -15.82
C GLY A 48 -35.82 -6.53 -15.50
N THR A 49 -34.80 -7.11 -16.14
CA THR A 49 -34.25 -8.45 -15.89
C THR A 49 -32.77 -8.47 -16.29
N GLY A 50 -31.96 -9.29 -15.61
CA GLY A 50 -30.49 -9.29 -15.78
C GLY A 50 -29.97 -9.70 -17.16
N ILE A 51 -28.71 -9.32 -17.43
CA ILE A 51 -27.96 -9.62 -18.64
C ILE A 51 -27.29 -11.01 -18.49
N PRO A 52 -27.41 -11.94 -19.46
CA PRO A 52 -26.76 -13.24 -19.38
C PRO A 52 -25.35 -13.24 -20.01
N VAL A 53 -24.36 -13.76 -19.29
CA VAL A 53 -23.00 -14.00 -19.81
C VAL A 53 -23.02 -15.02 -20.95
N SER A 54 -22.41 -14.67 -22.09
CA SER A 54 -22.40 -15.49 -23.31
C SER A 54 -21.10 -16.29 -23.47
N ILE A 55 -21.11 -17.57 -23.05
CA ILE A 55 -19.97 -18.48 -23.21
C ILE A 55 -19.75 -18.83 -24.70
N ALA A 56 -18.50 -18.67 -25.16
CA ALA A 56 -18.08 -19.01 -26.51
C ALA A 56 -18.13 -20.53 -26.78
N LYS A 57 -18.48 -20.93 -28.01
CA LYS A 57 -18.50 -22.34 -28.44
C LYS A 57 -17.38 -22.64 -29.42
N SER A 58 -16.47 -23.55 -29.05
CA SER A 58 -15.53 -24.15 -30.00
C SER A 58 -16.25 -25.10 -30.97
N THR A 59 -15.69 -25.25 -32.18
CA THR A 59 -16.33 -25.98 -33.28
C THR A 59 -15.71 -27.36 -33.49
N GLY A 60 -16.42 -28.43 -33.07
CA GLY A 60 -16.01 -29.82 -33.29
C GLY A 60 -17.11 -30.64 -33.98
N THR A 61 -16.95 -30.95 -35.28
CA THR A 61 -17.98 -31.67 -36.05
C THR A 61 -17.74 -33.18 -36.12
N LYS A 62 -18.74 -33.99 -35.70
CA LYS A 62 -19.12 -35.29 -36.32
C LYS A 62 -20.40 -35.89 -35.71
N ASN A 63 -21.37 -36.16 -36.58
CA ASN A 63 -22.42 -37.19 -36.41
C ASN A 63 -21.93 -38.50 -37.08
N PRO A 64 -22.47 -39.72 -36.81
CA PRO A 64 -23.88 -40.07 -36.59
C PRO A 64 -24.13 -40.93 -35.31
N GLY A 65 -25.34 -41.42 -34.96
CA GLY A 65 -26.71 -41.23 -35.50
C GLY A 65 -27.64 -42.43 -35.17
N ASP A 66 -28.95 -42.25 -35.44
CA ASP A 66 -30.06 -43.24 -35.41
C ASP A 66 -30.65 -43.77 -34.07
N ASP A 67 -31.94 -43.44 -33.87
CA ASP A 67 -33.07 -44.12 -33.21
C ASP A 67 -32.96 -45.06 -31.98
N GLY A 68 -33.85 -44.82 -31.00
CA GLY A 68 -34.18 -45.77 -29.91
C GLY A 68 -35.16 -45.26 -28.83
N GLN A 69 -36.48 -45.32 -29.07
CA GLN A 69 -37.48 -45.07 -28.01
C GLN A 69 -37.58 -46.28 -27.03
N GLY A 70 -37.52 -46.06 -25.69
CA GLY A 70 -37.26 -47.19 -24.78
C GLY A 70 -37.62 -47.13 -23.28
N ASN A 71 -38.79 -46.60 -22.89
CA ASN A 71 -39.48 -46.93 -21.62
C ASN A 71 -38.88 -46.43 -20.27
N ASN A 72 -39.71 -46.49 -19.21
CA ASN A 72 -39.45 -45.94 -17.87
C ASN A 72 -38.57 -46.82 -16.97
N GLY A 73 -37.58 -46.20 -16.32
CA GLY A 73 -36.85 -46.77 -15.18
C GLY A 73 -36.73 -45.75 -14.04
N ARG A 74 -36.88 -46.17 -12.78
CA ARG A 74 -36.74 -45.29 -11.60
C ARG A 74 -35.26 -44.99 -11.34
N GLY A 75 -34.73 -43.94 -11.97
CA GLY A 75 -33.41 -43.40 -11.64
C GLY A 75 -33.45 -42.52 -10.39
N ASN A 76 -32.47 -42.68 -9.50
CA ASN A 76 -32.12 -41.61 -8.55
C ASN A 76 -31.80 -40.36 -9.37
N LYS A 77 -32.33 -39.19 -8.96
CA LYS A 77 -31.73 -37.93 -9.40
C LYS A 77 -30.34 -37.85 -8.77
N LYS A 78 -29.30 -38.19 -9.53
CA LYS A 78 -28.00 -37.55 -9.32
C LYS A 78 -28.28 -36.04 -9.35
N GLN A 79 -27.94 -35.32 -8.29
CA GLN A 79 -27.75 -33.88 -8.42
C GLN A 79 -26.69 -33.68 -9.50
N ALA A 80 -26.80 -32.61 -10.28
CA ALA A 80 -25.70 -32.20 -11.13
C ALA A 80 -24.54 -31.85 -10.20
N THR A 81 -23.53 -32.70 -10.17
CA THR A 81 -22.22 -32.37 -9.62
C THR A 81 -21.58 -31.42 -10.60
N THR A 82 -21.29 -30.20 -10.16
CA THR A 82 -20.26 -29.36 -10.78
C THR A 82 -19.01 -30.23 -10.96
N PRO A 83 -18.32 -30.20 -12.11
CA PRO A 83 -17.03 -30.86 -12.22
C PRO A 83 -16.07 -30.26 -11.17
N ALA A 84 -15.12 -31.05 -10.69
CA ALA A 84 -13.94 -30.47 -10.07
C ALA A 84 -13.22 -29.61 -11.12
N LEU A 85 -12.63 -28.51 -10.66
CA LEU A 85 -11.85 -27.58 -11.46
C LEU A 85 -10.36 -27.84 -11.18
N HIS A 86 -9.50 -27.21 -11.96
CA HIS A 86 -8.09 -27.06 -11.60
C HIS A 86 -7.89 -25.80 -10.76
N SER A 87 -6.82 -25.77 -9.98
CA SER A 87 -6.31 -24.58 -9.30
C SER A 87 -6.04 -23.49 -10.34
N LEU A 88 -6.44 -22.25 -10.05
CA LEU A 88 -6.42 -21.19 -11.05
C LEU A 88 -4.99 -20.77 -11.38
N ARG A 89 -4.64 -20.84 -12.67
CA ARG A 89 -3.58 -20.06 -13.30
C ARG A 89 -4.24 -19.14 -14.33
N ALA A 90 -4.35 -17.86 -13.99
CA ALA A 90 -4.66 -16.82 -14.95
C ALA A 90 -3.41 -16.56 -15.82
N PRO A 91 -3.52 -15.89 -16.99
CA PRO A 91 -2.35 -15.39 -17.70
C PRO A 91 -1.51 -14.48 -16.79
N VAL A 92 -0.19 -14.45 -17.01
CA VAL A 92 0.81 -13.70 -16.21
C VAL A 92 1.06 -14.32 -14.82
N THR A 93 1.55 -15.56 -14.83
CA THR A 93 2.13 -16.28 -13.66
C THR A 93 3.60 -16.66 -13.86
N ASP A 94 4.18 -16.37 -15.03
CA ASP A 94 5.55 -16.75 -15.41
C ASP A 94 6.49 -15.58 -15.77
N GLU A 95 6.08 -14.35 -15.48
CA GLU A 95 6.86 -13.16 -15.77
C GLU A 95 8.10 -13.00 -14.86
N ASN A 96 9.03 -12.16 -15.33
CA ASN A 96 10.17 -11.66 -14.60
C ASN A 96 10.26 -10.14 -14.85
N PHE A 97 9.89 -9.35 -13.84
CA PHE A 97 9.78 -7.90 -13.93
C PHE A 97 11.10 -7.21 -13.59
N TYR A 98 11.45 -6.16 -14.34
CA TYR A 98 12.47 -5.19 -13.97
C TYR A 98 11.78 -3.83 -13.73
N PHE A 99 11.72 -3.42 -12.47
CA PHE A 99 11.12 -2.15 -12.04
C PHE A 99 12.17 -1.04 -12.07
N VAL A 100 11.96 -0.04 -12.91
CA VAL A 100 12.97 0.97 -13.24
C VAL A 100 12.40 2.39 -13.24
N MET A 101 13.09 3.28 -12.53
CA MET A 101 12.83 4.71 -12.55
C MET A 101 13.63 5.36 -13.68
N ALA A 102 12.96 5.90 -14.69
CA ALA A 102 13.60 6.41 -15.91
C ALA A 102 14.68 7.46 -15.61
N ASP A 103 14.38 8.47 -14.78
CA ASP A 103 15.30 9.54 -14.35
C ASP A 103 16.61 9.04 -13.71
N ARG A 104 16.60 7.81 -13.17
CA ARG A 104 17.72 7.22 -12.44
C ARG A 104 18.44 6.11 -13.20
N PHE A 105 17.92 5.68 -14.34
CA PHE A 105 18.48 4.53 -15.05
C PHE A 105 19.66 4.90 -15.97
N SER A 106 19.44 5.72 -17.01
CA SER A 106 20.50 6.15 -17.93
C SER A 106 20.10 7.43 -18.66
N ASN A 107 20.96 8.45 -18.69
CA ASN A 107 20.79 9.64 -19.54
C ASN A 107 21.26 9.32 -20.96
N GLY A 108 20.33 9.15 -21.90
CA GLY A 108 20.62 8.97 -23.32
C GLY A 108 20.75 10.27 -24.10
N SER A 109 20.08 11.35 -23.67
CA SER A 109 20.01 12.61 -24.41
C SER A 109 19.95 13.83 -23.50
N THR A 110 21.10 14.47 -23.21
CA THR A 110 21.23 15.74 -22.44
C THR A 110 20.61 16.99 -23.13
N THR A 111 19.51 16.81 -23.86
CA THR A 111 18.72 17.84 -24.55
C THR A 111 17.29 17.92 -24.04
N ASN A 112 16.84 16.92 -23.26
CA ASN A 112 15.59 16.92 -22.49
C ASN A 112 15.81 17.27 -21.00
N ASP A 113 17.05 17.19 -20.49
CA ASP A 113 17.47 17.46 -19.09
C ASP A 113 16.68 18.55 -18.34
N ASP A 114 16.34 19.69 -18.97
CA ASP A 114 15.64 20.82 -18.33
C ASP A 114 14.14 20.94 -18.67
N GLY A 115 13.56 19.92 -19.31
CA GLY A 115 12.15 19.84 -19.73
C GLY A 115 11.74 20.88 -20.78
N GLY A 116 12.70 21.64 -21.34
CA GLY A 116 12.43 22.86 -22.09
C GLY A 116 12.02 24.05 -21.22
N LEU A 117 12.09 23.93 -19.90
CA LEU A 117 11.70 24.94 -18.91
C LEU A 117 12.86 25.90 -18.56
N GLY A 118 14.09 25.54 -18.93
CA GLY A 118 15.27 26.38 -18.80
C GLY A 118 16.12 26.10 -17.56
N SER A 119 17.32 26.69 -17.53
CA SER A 119 18.40 26.37 -16.57
C SER A 119 18.22 26.91 -15.13
N ASN A 120 17.00 26.91 -14.59
CA ASN A 120 16.73 27.23 -13.19
C ASN A 120 16.13 26.00 -12.49
N PRO A 121 16.88 25.31 -11.59
CA PRO A 121 16.38 24.11 -10.91
C PRO A 121 15.05 24.28 -10.19
N MET A 122 14.73 25.46 -9.66
CA MET A 122 13.43 25.73 -9.01
C MET A 122 12.30 26.07 -10.01
N VAL A 123 12.49 25.78 -11.30
CA VAL A 123 11.49 25.91 -12.38
C VAL A 123 11.48 24.68 -13.28
N SER A 124 12.65 24.15 -13.66
CA SER A 124 12.75 22.88 -14.40
C SER A 124 12.67 21.65 -13.50
N GLY A 125 13.12 21.74 -12.24
CA GLY A 125 13.30 20.56 -11.41
C GLY A 125 14.59 19.78 -11.68
N PHE A 126 15.43 20.23 -12.63
CA PHE A 126 16.72 19.57 -12.94
C PHE A 126 17.86 20.08 -12.06
N ASP A 127 18.43 19.18 -11.27
CA ASP A 127 19.70 19.37 -10.55
C ASP A 127 20.30 18.00 -10.22
N PRO A 128 21.22 17.47 -11.06
CA PRO A 128 21.81 16.14 -10.85
C PRO A 128 22.71 16.08 -9.60
N THR A 129 22.90 17.18 -8.88
CA THR A 129 23.60 17.19 -7.58
C THR A 129 22.65 16.95 -6.38
N LYS A 130 21.36 16.70 -6.61
CA LYS A 130 20.37 16.44 -5.56
C LYS A 130 19.50 15.22 -5.83
N LYS A 131 19.29 14.40 -4.78
CA LYS A 131 18.39 13.23 -4.78
C LYS A 131 16.90 13.56 -4.98
N GLY A 132 16.47 14.78 -4.65
CA GLY A 132 15.09 15.26 -4.82
C GLY A 132 14.80 15.95 -6.15
N PHE A 133 15.70 15.88 -7.14
CA PHE A 133 15.61 16.60 -8.41
C PHE A 133 15.76 15.63 -9.59
N TYR A 134 15.36 16.04 -10.79
CA TYR A 134 15.68 15.29 -12.01
C TYR A 134 17.21 15.21 -12.16
N ASN A 135 17.69 13.99 -12.37
CA ASN A 135 19.09 13.63 -12.61
C ASN A 135 19.38 13.41 -14.11
N GLY A 136 18.33 13.29 -14.94
CA GLY A 136 18.38 13.31 -16.40
C GLY A 136 18.34 11.94 -17.08
N GLY A 137 17.98 10.88 -16.38
CA GLY A 137 17.72 9.59 -17.03
C GLY A 137 16.44 9.64 -17.90
N ASP A 138 16.45 8.99 -19.06
CA ASP A 138 15.39 9.15 -20.05
C ASP A 138 15.04 7.85 -20.82
N LEU A 139 13.95 7.91 -21.59
CA LEU A 139 13.48 6.78 -22.40
C LEU A 139 14.49 6.40 -23.50
N ALA A 140 15.33 7.33 -23.95
CA ALA A 140 16.39 7.07 -24.92
C ALA A 140 17.53 6.23 -24.30
N GLY A 141 17.96 6.56 -23.09
CA GLY A 141 18.95 5.80 -22.33
C GLY A 141 18.43 4.43 -21.91
N LEU A 142 17.14 4.32 -21.57
CA LEU A 142 16.50 3.02 -21.34
C LEU A 142 16.49 2.14 -22.61
N LEU A 143 16.17 2.72 -23.77
CA LEU A 143 16.23 2.03 -25.06
C LEU A 143 17.65 1.58 -25.43
N ASP A 144 18.66 2.45 -25.26
CA ASP A 144 20.08 2.14 -25.49
C ASP A 144 20.62 1.02 -24.56
N LYS A 145 19.93 0.75 -23.45
CA LYS A 145 20.30 -0.26 -22.44
C LYS A 145 19.39 -1.50 -22.45
N ILE A 146 18.47 -1.64 -23.41
CA ILE A 146 17.52 -2.77 -23.41
C ILE A 146 18.21 -4.15 -23.55
N ASP A 147 19.40 -4.22 -24.17
CA ASP A 147 20.26 -5.41 -24.20
C ASP A 147 20.73 -5.85 -22.80
N TYR A 148 20.92 -4.91 -21.87
CA TYR A 148 21.30 -5.18 -20.48
C TYR A 148 20.12 -5.79 -19.70
N ILE A 149 18.94 -5.19 -19.81
CA ILE A 149 17.70 -5.68 -19.17
C ILE A 149 17.36 -7.08 -19.68
N GLN A 150 17.39 -7.29 -21.01
CA GLN A 150 17.12 -8.61 -21.57
C GLN A 150 18.17 -9.66 -21.15
N GLY A 151 19.43 -9.25 -20.96
CA GLY A 151 20.51 -10.12 -20.48
C GLY A 151 20.36 -10.59 -19.02
N LEU A 152 19.57 -9.88 -18.20
CA LEU A 152 19.21 -10.29 -16.84
C LEU A 152 18.16 -11.42 -16.83
N GLY A 153 17.59 -11.75 -18.00
CA GLY A 153 16.50 -12.73 -18.13
C GLY A 153 15.11 -12.14 -17.86
N THR A 154 14.99 -10.82 -17.84
CA THR A 154 13.72 -10.07 -17.75
C THR A 154 12.78 -10.41 -18.91
N THR A 155 11.48 -10.44 -18.63
CA THR A 155 10.40 -10.57 -19.63
C THR A 155 9.42 -9.40 -19.57
N SER A 156 9.38 -8.64 -18.48
CA SER A 156 8.53 -7.46 -18.31
C SER A 156 9.31 -6.26 -17.77
N ILE A 157 9.14 -5.09 -18.38
CA ILE A 157 9.67 -3.81 -17.86
C ILE A 157 8.53 -3.07 -17.19
N TRP A 158 8.67 -2.70 -15.92
CA TRP A 158 7.75 -1.80 -15.21
C TRP A 158 8.43 -0.44 -15.04
N LEU A 159 7.80 0.60 -15.60
CA LEU A 159 8.22 1.99 -15.47
C LEU A 159 7.46 2.69 -14.33
N THR A 160 8.17 3.48 -13.54
CA THR A 160 7.58 4.55 -12.70
C THR A 160 6.73 5.49 -13.57
N PRO A 161 5.77 6.26 -13.00
CA PRO A 161 4.83 7.00 -13.82
C PRO A 161 5.57 7.98 -14.73
N SER A 162 5.36 7.86 -16.04
CA SER A 162 6.13 8.60 -17.03
C SER A 162 5.35 9.78 -17.63
N PHE A 163 4.14 10.06 -17.11
CA PHE A 163 3.28 11.17 -17.53
C PHE A 163 3.88 12.52 -17.14
N LYS A 164 3.49 13.60 -17.83
CA LYS A 164 4.01 14.93 -17.54
C LYS A 164 3.59 15.44 -16.16
N ASN A 165 4.59 15.86 -15.38
CA ASN A 165 4.49 16.25 -13.98
C ASN A 165 4.43 17.77 -13.74
N LYS A 166 4.05 18.19 -12.53
CA LYS A 166 4.39 19.52 -12.00
C LYS A 166 5.87 19.49 -11.66
N ALA A 167 6.68 20.23 -12.41
CA ALA A 167 8.13 20.06 -12.43
C ALA A 167 8.79 20.26 -11.05
N VAL A 168 8.25 21.16 -10.21
CA VAL A 168 8.72 21.49 -8.86
C VAL A 168 7.52 21.80 -7.96
N GLN A 169 7.52 21.29 -6.73
CA GLN A 169 6.67 21.77 -5.63
C GLN A 169 7.58 22.51 -4.63
N PRO A 170 7.60 23.86 -4.62
CA PRO A 170 8.47 24.67 -3.76
C PRO A 170 8.34 24.41 -2.26
N GLU A 171 7.17 23.92 -1.83
CA GLU A 171 6.77 23.59 -0.47
C GLU A 171 7.63 22.43 0.06
N ASP A 172 7.70 21.36 -0.75
CA ASP A 172 8.51 20.16 -0.53
C ASP A 172 9.99 20.38 -0.88
N LYS A 173 10.28 21.44 -1.66
CA LYS A 173 11.62 21.79 -2.20
C LYS A 173 12.20 20.66 -3.08
N SER A 174 11.32 19.92 -3.73
CA SER A 174 11.60 18.72 -4.53
C SER A 174 10.98 18.87 -5.93
N ALA A 175 11.41 18.03 -6.87
CA ALA A 175 10.93 17.96 -8.24
C ALA A 175 10.13 16.68 -8.49
N GLY A 176 9.24 16.70 -9.49
CA GLY A 176 8.41 15.54 -9.88
C GLY A 176 9.15 14.40 -10.59
N TYR A 177 10.44 14.21 -10.32
CA TYR A 177 11.32 13.24 -11.01
C TYR A 177 10.85 11.78 -10.90
N HIS A 178 10.05 11.50 -9.87
CA HIS A 178 9.49 10.20 -9.55
C HIS A 178 8.17 9.89 -10.28
N GLY A 179 7.54 10.88 -10.93
CA GLY A 179 6.38 10.69 -11.80
C GLY A 179 4.99 10.91 -11.19
N TYR A 180 4.86 10.91 -9.87
CA TYR A 180 3.56 10.91 -9.17
C TYR A 180 2.80 12.26 -9.17
N TRP A 181 3.47 13.38 -9.41
CA TRP A 181 2.84 14.71 -9.43
C TRP A 181 2.25 15.05 -10.81
N VAL A 182 1.35 14.21 -11.31
CA VAL A 182 0.86 14.31 -12.70
C VAL A 182 0.05 15.60 -12.92
N THR A 183 0.37 16.30 -14.01
CA THR A 183 -0.45 17.40 -14.57
C THR A 183 -1.07 17.05 -15.92
N ASP A 184 -0.41 16.24 -16.76
CA ASP A 184 -0.95 15.86 -18.06
C ASP A 184 -0.80 14.36 -18.32
N PHE A 185 -1.92 13.64 -18.14
CA PHE A 185 -2.05 12.20 -18.34
C PHE A 185 -2.07 11.78 -19.83
N THR A 186 -1.89 12.71 -20.77
CA THR A 186 -1.96 12.44 -22.22
C THR A 186 -0.60 12.52 -22.93
N GLN A 187 0.45 12.93 -22.21
CA GLN A 187 1.82 12.92 -22.74
C GLN A 187 2.85 12.48 -21.70
N ILE A 188 3.94 11.91 -22.21
CA ILE A 188 5.18 11.65 -21.48
C ILE A 188 5.78 12.97 -20.98
N ASP A 189 6.43 12.93 -19.82
CA ASP A 189 7.12 14.10 -19.28
C ASP A 189 8.26 14.57 -20.20
N PRO A 190 8.33 15.88 -20.55
CA PRO A 190 9.39 16.44 -21.39
C PRO A 190 10.82 16.17 -20.91
N HIS A 191 11.06 15.88 -19.62
CA HIS A 191 12.37 15.46 -19.11
C HIS A 191 12.74 14.03 -19.52
N LEU A 192 11.74 13.13 -19.61
CA LEU A 192 11.94 11.72 -19.94
C LEU A 192 11.91 11.43 -21.45
N GLY A 193 11.40 12.38 -22.25
CA GLY A 193 11.35 12.31 -23.71
C GLY A 193 9.97 12.61 -24.27
N THR A 194 9.50 11.80 -25.21
CA THR A 194 8.22 12.00 -25.91
C THR A 194 7.41 10.72 -26.07
N ASN A 195 6.11 10.90 -26.34
CA ASN A 195 5.18 9.85 -26.78
C ASN A 195 5.72 9.00 -27.95
N GLY A 196 6.57 9.57 -28.81
CA GLY A 196 7.20 8.85 -29.92
C GLY A 196 8.36 7.94 -29.49
N GLU A 197 9.16 8.37 -28.51
CA GLU A 197 10.27 7.58 -27.94
C GLU A 197 9.75 6.48 -27.03
N LEU A 198 8.68 6.74 -26.25
CA LEU A 198 7.93 5.67 -25.58
C LEU A 198 7.50 4.59 -26.58
N LYS A 199 6.86 4.99 -27.69
CA LYS A 199 6.38 3.99 -28.65
C LYS A 199 7.54 3.20 -29.26
N ALA A 200 8.69 3.83 -29.52
CA ALA A 200 9.90 3.13 -29.96
C ALA A 200 10.40 2.11 -28.92
N LEU A 201 10.36 2.45 -27.62
CA LEU A 201 10.70 1.54 -26.53
C LEU A 201 9.74 0.33 -26.46
N ILE A 202 8.42 0.57 -26.55
CA ILE A 202 7.41 -0.50 -26.56
C ILE A 202 7.60 -1.40 -27.79
N ASP A 203 7.74 -0.82 -28.99
CA ASP A 203 7.90 -1.58 -30.23
C ASP A 203 9.20 -2.42 -30.23
N GLU A 204 10.29 -1.92 -29.65
CA GLU A 204 11.56 -2.67 -29.49
C GLU A 204 11.44 -3.78 -28.43
N ALA A 205 10.81 -3.52 -27.28
CA ALA A 205 10.55 -4.53 -26.24
C ALA A 205 9.67 -5.67 -26.79
N HIS A 206 8.58 -5.34 -27.51
CA HIS A 206 7.73 -6.31 -28.19
C HIS A 206 8.50 -7.12 -29.23
N SER A 207 9.43 -6.51 -29.97
CA SER A 207 10.27 -7.22 -30.95
C SER A 207 11.16 -8.30 -30.31
N ARG A 208 11.46 -8.15 -29.01
CA ARG A 208 12.27 -9.04 -28.17
C ARG A 208 11.44 -10.07 -27.40
N GLY A 209 10.11 -9.99 -27.46
CA GLY A 209 9.20 -10.78 -26.65
C GLY A 209 9.16 -10.36 -25.17
N MET A 210 9.40 -9.07 -24.89
CA MET A 210 9.24 -8.47 -23.57
C MET A 210 8.02 -7.54 -23.54
N LYS A 211 7.34 -7.47 -22.40
CA LYS A 211 6.17 -6.62 -22.13
C LYS A 211 6.58 -5.30 -21.47
N VAL A 212 5.75 -4.25 -21.62
CA VAL A 212 5.95 -2.94 -20.96
C VAL A 212 4.73 -2.56 -20.12
N TYR A 213 4.97 -2.35 -18.83
CA TYR A 213 4.00 -1.99 -17.81
C TYR A 213 4.19 -0.55 -17.36
N PHE A 214 3.08 0.15 -17.16
CA PHE A 214 3.05 1.54 -16.73
C PHE A 214 2.59 1.65 -15.28
N ASP A 215 3.26 2.46 -14.49
CA ASP A 215 2.64 3.02 -13.29
C ASP A 215 1.47 3.93 -13.66
N ILE A 216 0.37 3.84 -12.92
CA ILE A 216 -0.82 4.68 -13.08
C ILE A 216 -1.31 5.22 -11.74
N ILE A 217 -1.76 6.48 -11.74
CA ILE A 217 -2.30 7.15 -10.56
C ILE A 217 -3.79 7.37 -10.80
N THR A 218 -4.62 6.72 -9.98
CA THR A 218 -6.08 6.96 -9.95
C THR A 218 -6.52 7.80 -8.75
N ASN A 219 -5.66 7.90 -7.74
CA ASN A 219 -5.95 8.54 -6.45
C ASN A 219 -5.87 10.08 -6.50
N HIS A 220 -4.77 10.63 -7.01
CA HIS A 220 -4.46 12.06 -6.87
C HIS A 220 -3.91 12.68 -8.16
N THR A 221 -3.64 13.99 -8.11
CA THR A 221 -2.83 14.73 -9.10
C THR A 221 -1.76 15.56 -8.38
N ALA A 222 -0.95 16.35 -9.10
CA ALA A 222 -0.05 17.31 -8.46
C ALA A 222 -0.77 18.26 -7.47
N ASP A 223 -0.04 18.75 -6.46
CA ASP A 223 -0.46 19.85 -5.56
C ASP A 223 -0.70 21.11 -6.41
N VAL A 224 -1.97 21.49 -6.56
CA VAL A 224 -2.45 22.63 -7.38
C VAL A 224 -3.67 23.31 -6.75
N ILE A 225 -4.48 22.59 -5.98
CA ILE A 225 -5.67 23.11 -5.30
C ILE A 225 -5.30 23.53 -3.87
N GLY A 226 -5.15 24.83 -3.66
CA GLY A 226 -5.11 25.43 -2.32
C GLY A 226 -6.51 25.64 -1.75
N TYR A 227 -6.62 26.16 -0.52
CA TYR A 227 -7.90 26.51 0.09
C TYR A 227 -7.96 27.98 0.54
N GLU A 228 -9.13 28.64 0.51
CA GLU A 228 -9.32 29.99 1.10
C GLU A 228 -8.92 30.01 2.59
N GLU A 229 -9.08 28.88 3.26
CA GLU A 229 -8.74 28.66 4.67
C GLU A 229 -7.23 28.45 4.92
N GLY A 230 -6.39 28.40 3.87
CA GLY A 230 -4.94 28.19 3.90
C GLY A 230 -4.49 26.94 3.14
N ALA A 231 -3.22 26.87 2.72
CA ALA A 231 -2.65 25.67 2.08
C ALA A 231 -2.44 24.52 3.08
N ARG A 232 -2.43 23.27 2.57
CA ARG A 232 -2.18 22.00 3.29
C ARG A 232 -2.76 21.96 4.71
N LYS A 233 -4.10 21.99 4.76
CA LYS A 233 -4.90 21.93 5.99
C LYS A 233 -5.01 20.48 6.42
N GLY A 234 -4.87 20.14 7.69
CA GLY A 234 -5.17 18.78 8.16
C GLY A 234 -6.65 18.39 7.96
N TYR A 235 -6.89 17.11 7.69
CA TYR A 235 -8.19 16.53 7.36
C TYR A 235 -9.35 16.90 8.30
N VAL A 236 -10.54 17.13 7.71
CA VAL A 236 -11.81 17.35 8.42
C VAL A 236 -12.74 16.16 8.24
N SER A 237 -13.17 15.49 9.32
CA SER A 237 -14.04 14.31 9.22
C SER A 237 -15.43 14.58 8.68
N LYS A 238 -16.06 13.57 8.06
CA LYS A 238 -17.42 13.69 7.50
C LYS A 238 -18.45 14.00 8.59
N ASP A 239 -18.25 13.50 9.82
CA ASP A 239 -19.02 13.88 11.02
C ASP A 239 -18.94 15.36 11.39
N ALA A 240 -17.75 15.96 11.26
CA ALA A 240 -17.52 17.34 11.65
C ALA A 240 -18.13 18.31 10.64
N VAL A 241 -18.03 17.98 9.35
CA VAL A 241 -18.63 18.74 8.25
C VAL A 241 -19.05 17.78 7.12
N PRO A 242 -20.33 17.40 7.02
CA PRO A 242 -20.81 16.53 5.94
C PRO A 242 -20.74 17.24 4.59
N TYR A 243 -20.61 16.46 3.51
CA TYR A 243 -20.70 16.99 2.14
C TYR A 243 -22.08 17.57 1.85
N LYS A 244 -22.13 18.55 0.95
CA LYS A 244 -23.37 19.26 0.59
C LYS A 244 -23.57 19.31 -0.91
N THR A 245 -24.81 19.18 -1.36
CA THR A 245 -25.16 19.43 -2.76
C THR A 245 -24.96 20.91 -3.11
N ALA A 246 -24.97 21.25 -4.39
CA ALA A 246 -24.98 22.64 -4.88
C ALA A 246 -26.21 23.46 -4.40
N ALA A 247 -27.24 22.79 -3.85
CA ALA A 247 -28.37 23.43 -3.19
C ALA A 247 -28.17 23.67 -1.68
N GLY A 248 -27.09 23.14 -1.09
CA GLY A 248 -26.77 23.21 0.33
C GLY A 248 -27.42 22.11 1.19
N GLU A 249 -27.94 21.05 0.56
CA GLU A 249 -28.53 19.89 1.27
C GLU A 249 -27.42 18.88 1.63
N GLU A 250 -27.43 18.36 2.85
CA GLU A 250 -26.40 17.43 3.36
C GLU A 250 -26.59 16.01 2.81
N PHE A 251 -25.50 15.35 2.43
CA PHE A 251 -25.50 13.98 1.91
C PHE A 251 -24.19 13.25 2.27
N ASP A 252 -24.22 11.91 2.23
CA ASP A 252 -23.02 11.08 2.25
C ASP A 252 -22.73 10.53 0.84
N ASP A 253 -21.49 10.64 0.41
CA ASP A 253 -20.96 10.15 -0.87
C ASP A 253 -21.13 8.64 -1.08
N ARG A 254 -21.05 7.84 -0.01
CA ARG A 254 -21.16 6.36 -0.05
C ARG A 254 -22.52 5.87 -0.53
N ASP A 255 -23.59 6.64 -0.29
CA ASP A 255 -24.95 6.35 -0.81
C ASP A 255 -25.03 6.44 -2.35
N TYR A 256 -24.04 7.08 -2.99
CA TYR A 256 -24.00 7.33 -4.43
C TYR A 256 -22.82 6.66 -5.15
N ALA A 257 -21.82 6.16 -4.41
CA ALA A 257 -20.69 5.41 -4.92
C ALA A 257 -21.14 4.24 -5.83
N GLY A 258 -20.52 4.11 -7.01
CA GLY A 258 -20.93 3.11 -8.01
C GLY A 258 -22.33 3.32 -8.62
N THR A 259 -22.99 4.47 -8.37
CA THR A 259 -24.30 4.81 -8.94
C THR A 259 -24.21 6.00 -9.90
N ALA A 260 -25.01 6.00 -10.96
CA ALA A 260 -25.09 7.11 -11.92
C ALA A 260 -25.84 8.36 -11.41
N ASN A 261 -26.15 8.47 -10.10
CA ASN A 261 -27.04 9.50 -9.54
C ASN A 261 -26.35 10.46 -8.56
N PHE A 262 -25.02 10.54 -8.57
CA PHE A 262 -24.24 11.39 -7.65
C PHE A 262 -24.70 12.87 -7.71
N PRO A 263 -24.83 13.58 -6.56
CA PRO A 263 -25.37 14.94 -6.54
C PRO A 263 -24.50 15.98 -7.27
N GLU A 264 -25.13 17.03 -7.82
CA GLU A 264 -24.42 18.20 -8.33
C GLU A 264 -23.74 18.94 -7.17
N LEU A 265 -22.46 19.30 -7.31
CA LEU A 265 -21.64 19.97 -6.29
C LEU A 265 -21.29 21.42 -6.67
N ASN A 266 -20.86 22.21 -5.69
CA ASN A 266 -20.37 23.57 -5.89
C ASN A 266 -19.20 23.88 -4.95
N ALA A 267 -18.08 24.32 -5.51
CA ALA A 267 -16.83 24.62 -4.78
C ALA A 267 -17.00 25.58 -3.58
N ALA A 268 -17.98 26.49 -3.60
CA ALA A 268 -18.18 27.47 -2.52
C ALA A 268 -19.12 26.98 -1.41
N THR A 269 -19.75 25.80 -1.53
CA THR A 269 -20.75 25.31 -0.55
C THR A 269 -20.70 23.81 -0.23
N SER A 270 -20.07 22.97 -1.06
CA SER A 270 -20.14 21.52 -0.96
C SER A 270 -19.15 20.86 0.00
N PHE A 271 -18.11 21.59 0.39
CA PHE A 271 -16.87 21.07 0.98
C PHE A 271 -16.54 21.74 2.32
N PRO A 272 -15.72 21.13 3.20
CA PRO A 272 -15.28 21.76 4.44
C PRO A 272 -14.32 22.93 4.22
N TYR A 273 -13.51 22.86 3.15
CA TYR A 273 -12.63 23.92 2.67
C TYR A 273 -13.04 24.37 1.27
N LYS A 274 -12.77 25.64 0.93
CA LYS A 274 -13.10 26.19 -0.39
C LYS A 274 -11.88 26.09 -1.31
N PRO A 275 -11.88 25.25 -2.35
CA PRO A 275 -10.75 25.15 -3.26
C PRO A 275 -10.52 26.46 -4.04
N VAL A 276 -9.25 26.84 -4.13
CA VAL A 276 -8.73 27.95 -4.94
C VAL A 276 -7.55 27.46 -5.78
N LEU A 277 -7.33 28.14 -6.91
CA LEU A 277 -6.28 27.83 -7.88
C LEU A 277 -5.42 29.09 -8.06
N GLU A 278 -4.09 28.93 -8.13
CA GLU A 278 -3.19 30.07 -8.35
C GLU A 278 -3.34 30.65 -9.78
N PRO A 279 -3.19 31.98 -9.98
CA PRO A 279 -3.44 32.60 -11.27
C PRO A 279 -2.50 32.11 -12.38
N GLY A 280 -3.06 31.39 -13.35
CA GLY A 280 -2.32 30.69 -14.41
C GLY A 280 -2.37 29.16 -14.31
N GLU A 281 -2.72 28.59 -13.16
CA GLU A 281 -2.88 27.14 -12.98
C GLU A 281 -4.32 26.65 -13.25
N GLU A 282 -5.28 27.54 -13.54
CA GLU A 282 -6.72 27.21 -13.66
C GLU A 282 -7.07 26.32 -14.88
N ASN A 283 -6.09 26.05 -15.74
CA ASN A 283 -6.18 25.14 -16.89
C ASN A 283 -4.90 24.28 -17.03
N LEU A 284 -4.17 24.05 -15.92
CA LEU A 284 -2.90 23.32 -15.90
C LEU A 284 -3.07 21.83 -16.20
N LYS A 285 -4.17 21.23 -15.74
CA LYS A 285 -4.37 19.77 -15.76
C LYS A 285 -5.00 19.28 -17.06
N VAL A 286 -4.57 18.11 -17.54
CA VAL A 286 -5.02 17.50 -18.80
C VAL A 286 -5.25 15.99 -18.58
N PRO A 287 -6.41 15.42 -18.98
CA PRO A 287 -7.52 16.03 -19.70
C PRO A 287 -8.23 17.15 -18.94
N ALA A 288 -8.86 18.06 -19.68
CA ALA A 288 -9.38 19.32 -19.14
C ALA A 288 -10.42 19.18 -18.02
N TRP A 289 -11.03 18.00 -17.85
CA TRP A 289 -11.99 17.73 -16.78
C TRP A 289 -11.35 17.83 -15.38
N LEU A 290 -10.04 17.57 -15.25
CA LEU A 290 -9.28 17.64 -14.00
C LEU A 290 -9.12 19.07 -13.43
N ASN A 291 -9.45 20.13 -14.19
CA ASN A 291 -9.42 21.52 -13.67
C ASN A 291 -10.72 21.94 -12.97
N ASP A 292 -11.64 21.00 -12.77
CA ASP A 292 -12.90 21.22 -12.05
C ASP A 292 -12.68 20.80 -10.59
N PRO A 293 -12.53 21.74 -9.64
CA PRO A 293 -12.21 21.41 -8.26
C PRO A 293 -13.36 20.70 -7.53
N THR A 294 -14.55 20.58 -8.13
CA THR A 294 -15.67 19.81 -7.55
C THR A 294 -15.56 18.29 -7.74
N LEU A 295 -14.47 17.83 -8.39
CA LEU A 295 -14.16 16.42 -8.60
C LEU A 295 -13.03 15.92 -7.67
N TYR A 296 -12.75 16.69 -6.62
CA TYR A 296 -11.75 16.41 -5.59
C TYR A 296 -12.44 16.39 -4.22
N HIS A 297 -11.85 15.71 -3.24
CA HIS A 297 -12.43 15.59 -1.89
C HIS A 297 -12.45 16.92 -1.13
N ASN A 298 -11.41 17.75 -1.31
CA ASN A 298 -11.27 19.08 -0.69
C ASN A 298 -11.40 19.06 0.85
N ARG A 299 -10.87 18.01 1.50
CA ARG A 299 -10.99 17.80 2.96
C ARG A 299 -9.71 18.06 3.75
N GLY A 300 -8.56 18.19 3.09
CA GLY A 300 -7.26 18.41 3.73
C GLY A 300 -6.44 17.14 3.94
N ASP A 301 -5.13 17.32 4.17
CA ASP A 301 -4.08 16.33 4.35
C ASP A 301 -4.46 15.20 5.33
N THR A 302 -4.33 13.96 4.87
CA THR A 302 -4.63 12.74 5.63
C THR A 302 -3.63 12.47 6.77
N THR A 303 -4.10 11.81 7.84
CA THR A 303 -3.24 11.22 8.89
C THR A 303 -3.01 9.72 8.69
N PHE A 304 -3.58 9.13 7.62
CA PHE A 304 -3.51 7.71 7.25
C PHE A 304 -4.17 6.75 8.26
N VAL A 305 -5.22 7.18 8.96
CA VAL A 305 -5.92 6.41 10.01
C VAL A 305 -7.45 6.55 9.92
N GLY A 306 -8.09 5.54 9.34
CA GLY A 306 -9.55 5.39 9.36
C GLY A 306 -10.20 5.87 8.07
N GLU A 307 -11.18 6.76 8.16
CA GLU A 307 -11.81 7.34 6.95
C GLU A 307 -10.88 8.31 6.21
N ASP A 308 -9.96 8.99 6.90
CA ASP A 308 -9.09 9.99 6.26
C ASP A 308 -8.08 9.37 5.28
N SER A 309 -7.80 8.06 5.41
CA SER A 309 -7.04 7.28 4.42
C SER A 309 -7.70 7.21 3.04
N PHE A 310 -9.00 7.54 2.91
CA PHE A 310 -9.76 7.47 1.66
C PHE A 310 -10.23 8.83 1.12
N TYR A 311 -10.09 9.90 1.92
CA TYR A 311 -10.76 11.18 1.69
C TYR A 311 -9.87 12.40 1.91
N GLY A 312 -8.58 12.22 2.24
CA GLY A 312 -7.66 13.27 2.65
C GLY A 312 -6.40 13.35 1.80
N ASP A 313 -5.92 14.57 1.58
CA ASP A 313 -4.90 14.86 0.57
C ASP A 313 -3.57 14.13 0.85
N PHE A 314 -3.12 13.29 -0.09
CA PHE A 314 -1.97 12.38 0.11
C PHE A 314 -0.66 13.18 0.12
N PHE A 315 -0.20 13.56 1.32
CA PHE A 315 0.88 14.55 1.53
C PHE A 315 0.63 15.92 0.84
N GLY A 316 -0.64 16.32 0.73
CA GLY A 316 -1.05 17.56 0.07
C GLY A 316 -1.21 17.44 -1.46
N LEU A 317 -1.16 16.23 -2.02
CA LEU A 317 -1.51 15.98 -3.42
C LEU A 317 -3.03 15.95 -3.60
N ASP A 318 -3.54 16.80 -4.50
CA ASP A 318 -4.96 17.00 -4.77
C ASP A 318 -5.70 15.66 -4.98
N ASP A 319 -6.55 15.28 -4.01
CA ASP A 319 -7.16 13.95 -3.89
C ASP A 319 -8.52 13.84 -4.62
N LEU A 320 -8.64 12.89 -5.55
CA LEU A 320 -9.76 12.79 -6.48
C LEU A 320 -10.98 12.13 -5.84
N PHE A 321 -12.17 12.67 -6.15
CA PHE A 321 -13.45 12.20 -5.58
C PHE A 321 -13.92 10.91 -6.25
N THR A 322 -13.30 9.78 -5.89
CA THR A 322 -13.43 8.49 -6.62
C THR A 322 -14.81 7.83 -6.57
N GLU A 323 -15.66 8.15 -5.58
CA GLU A 323 -17.08 7.79 -5.57
C GLU A 323 -17.89 8.43 -6.73
N GLN A 324 -17.38 9.54 -7.30
CA GLN A 324 -18.10 10.33 -8.29
C GLN A 324 -17.91 9.75 -9.71
N PRO A 325 -18.98 9.34 -10.43
CA PRO A 325 -18.85 8.63 -11.71
C PRO A 325 -18.05 9.36 -12.80
N ARG A 326 -18.00 10.70 -12.76
CA ARG A 326 -17.21 11.50 -13.71
C ARG A 326 -15.70 11.31 -13.53
N VAL A 327 -15.23 11.02 -12.31
CA VAL A 327 -13.84 10.66 -12.01
C VAL A 327 -13.57 9.23 -12.48
N VAL A 328 -14.47 8.29 -12.18
CA VAL A 328 -14.38 6.88 -12.62
C VAL A 328 -14.29 6.77 -14.15
N ASP A 329 -15.25 7.34 -14.87
CA ASP A 329 -15.29 7.34 -16.34
C ASP A 329 -14.10 8.12 -16.93
N GLY A 330 -13.71 9.23 -16.31
CA GLY A 330 -12.55 10.03 -16.73
C GLY A 330 -11.22 9.26 -16.64
N MET A 331 -11.01 8.49 -15.57
CA MET A 331 -9.83 7.64 -15.41
C MET A 331 -9.85 6.42 -16.32
N LYS A 332 -11.01 5.80 -16.54
CA LYS A 332 -11.19 4.74 -17.55
C LYS A 332 -10.77 5.23 -18.94
N ASP A 333 -11.26 6.39 -19.38
CA ASP A 333 -10.93 6.96 -20.70
C ASP A 333 -9.43 7.29 -20.85
N ILE A 334 -8.79 7.83 -19.80
CA ILE A 334 -7.34 8.07 -19.76
C ILE A 334 -6.57 6.76 -20.02
N TYR A 335 -6.81 5.72 -19.23
CA TYR A 335 -6.00 4.51 -19.28
C TYR A 335 -6.34 3.59 -20.47
N LYS A 336 -7.57 3.65 -20.99
CA LYS A 336 -7.93 3.05 -22.28
C LYS A 336 -7.18 3.70 -23.45
N THR A 337 -6.90 5.00 -23.40
CA THR A 337 -6.08 5.68 -24.43
C THR A 337 -4.67 5.09 -24.50
N TRP A 338 -4.01 4.89 -23.34
CA TRP A 338 -2.67 4.29 -23.30
C TRP A 338 -2.63 2.84 -23.83
N ILE A 339 -3.66 2.04 -23.53
CA ILE A 339 -3.83 0.68 -24.08
C ILE A 339 -3.99 0.72 -25.61
N GLY A 340 -4.88 1.58 -26.12
CA GLY A 340 -5.26 1.61 -27.54
C GLY A 340 -4.23 2.24 -28.48
N ASP A 341 -3.66 3.38 -28.11
CA ASP A 341 -2.80 4.19 -29.00
C ASP A 341 -1.31 3.79 -28.90
N PHE A 342 -0.85 3.31 -27.74
CA PHE A 342 0.55 2.98 -27.49
C PHE A 342 0.80 1.48 -27.42
N GLY A 343 -0.15 0.72 -26.88
CA GLY A 343 -0.05 -0.73 -26.77
C GLY A 343 0.75 -1.21 -25.55
N VAL A 344 0.66 -0.52 -24.41
CA VAL A 344 1.16 -1.02 -23.11
C VAL A 344 0.53 -2.37 -22.75
N ASP A 345 1.22 -3.20 -21.97
CA ASP A 345 0.84 -4.60 -21.68
C ASP A 345 0.23 -4.80 -20.29
N GLY A 346 0.31 -3.79 -19.42
CA GLY A 346 -0.31 -3.83 -18.11
C GLY A 346 -0.05 -2.56 -17.30
N PHE A 347 -0.57 -2.54 -16.08
CA PHE A 347 -0.43 -1.41 -15.16
C PHE A 347 -0.01 -1.84 -13.75
N ARG A 348 0.98 -1.15 -13.16
CA ARG A 348 1.07 -1.04 -11.69
C ARG A 348 0.18 0.12 -11.27
N ILE A 349 -0.60 -0.05 -10.22
CA ILE A 349 -1.56 0.95 -9.77
C ILE A 349 -1.10 1.54 -8.45
N ASP A 350 -0.85 2.84 -8.45
CA ASP A 350 -0.39 3.60 -7.29
C ASP A 350 -1.45 3.72 -6.19
N THR A 351 -0.98 3.89 -4.95
CA THR A 351 -1.78 4.26 -3.77
C THR A 351 -3.09 3.47 -3.57
N MET A 352 -3.17 2.23 -4.05
CA MET A 352 -4.42 1.48 -4.25
C MET A 352 -5.32 1.38 -2.99
N LYS A 353 -4.70 1.30 -1.80
CA LYS A 353 -5.41 1.22 -0.51
C LYS A 353 -6.10 2.51 -0.06
N HIS A 354 -5.93 3.61 -0.79
CA HIS A 354 -6.47 4.94 -0.52
C HIS A 354 -7.70 5.30 -1.38
N VAL A 355 -8.08 4.42 -2.32
CA VAL A 355 -9.24 4.59 -3.20
C VAL A 355 -10.36 3.62 -2.80
N ASN A 356 -11.62 4.05 -2.92
CA ASN A 356 -12.79 3.30 -2.46
C ASN A 356 -13.02 1.99 -3.23
N ASN A 357 -13.73 1.04 -2.61
CA ASN A 357 -13.90 -0.33 -3.15
C ASN A 357 -14.70 -0.35 -4.47
N GLU A 358 -15.67 0.54 -4.62
CA GLU A 358 -16.59 0.58 -5.76
C GLU A 358 -15.88 1.05 -7.03
N PHE A 359 -14.87 1.93 -6.91
CA PHE A 359 -14.00 2.30 -8.03
C PHE A 359 -13.32 1.06 -8.60
N TRP A 360 -12.66 0.25 -7.77
CA TRP A 360 -11.96 -0.96 -8.21
C TRP A 360 -12.87 -1.99 -8.87
N GLN A 361 -14.05 -2.21 -8.28
CA GLN A 361 -15.04 -3.17 -8.76
C GLN A 361 -15.64 -2.85 -10.14
N ASP A 362 -15.43 -1.63 -10.65
CA ASP A 362 -15.89 -1.13 -11.95
C ASP A 362 -14.69 -0.85 -12.89
N PHE A 363 -13.69 -0.08 -12.45
CA PHE A 363 -12.47 0.25 -13.20
C PHE A 363 -11.73 -1.00 -13.69
N GLY A 364 -11.44 -1.95 -12.80
CA GLY A 364 -10.64 -3.14 -13.13
C GLY A 364 -11.26 -3.98 -14.26
N PRO A 365 -12.50 -4.47 -14.09
CA PRO A 365 -13.18 -5.26 -15.10
C PRO A 365 -13.40 -4.53 -16.44
N ASP A 366 -13.64 -3.22 -16.43
CA ASP A 366 -13.86 -2.41 -17.63
C ASP A 366 -12.56 -2.17 -18.43
N VAL A 367 -11.45 -1.87 -17.74
CA VAL A 367 -10.12 -1.72 -18.37
C VAL A 367 -9.64 -3.05 -18.95
N LEU A 368 -9.82 -4.17 -18.23
CA LEU A 368 -9.50 -5.51 -18.73
C LEU A 368 -10.37 -5.95 -19.90
N GLY A 369 -11.67 -5.62 -19.85
CA GLY A 369 -12.58 -5.82 -20.97
C GLY A 369 -12.08 -5.11 -22.23
N TYR A 370 -11.71 -3.83 -22.11
CA TYR A 370 -11.19 -3.05 -23.23
C TYR A 370 -9.82 -3.55 -23.74
N ALA A 371 -8.90 -3.92 -22.86
CA ALA A 371 -7.60 -4.49 -23.26
C ALA A 371 -7.78 -5.78 -24.08
N LYS A 372 -8.73 -6.62 -23.68
CA LYS A 372 -9.12 -7.83 -24.42
C LYS A 372 -9.77 -7.50 -25.77
N GLU A 373 -10.57 -6.43 -25.86
CA GLU A 373 -11.10 -5.93 -27.14
C GLU A 373 -9.99 -5.39 -28.07
N GLN A 374 -8.89 -4.86 -27.53
CA GLN A 374 -7.67 -4.53 -28.31
C GLN A 374 -6.79 -5.76 -28.63
N GLY A 375 -7.18 -6.97 -28.21
CA GLY A 375 -6.45 -8.21 -28.47
C GLY A 375 -5.33 -8.54 -27.49
N LYS A 376 -5.26 -7.85 -26.34
CA LYS A 376 -4.32 -8.16 -25.24
C LYS A 376 -4.98 -9.12 -24.25
N ASP A 377 -5.01 -10.40 -24.62
CA ASP A 377 -5.54 -11.48 -23.77
C ASP A 377 -4.72 -11.70 -22.47
N GLU A 378 -3.48 -11.19 -22.40
CA GLU A 378 -2.58 -11.27 -21.25
C GLU A 378 -2.38 -9.91 -20.54
N PHE A 379 -3.31 -8.96 -20.70
CA PHE A 379 -3.21 -7.68 -19.98
C PHE A 379 -3.32 -7.90 -18.47
N PHE A 380 -2.39 -7.32 -17.70
CA PHE A 380 -2.26 -7.59 -16.27
C PHE A 380 -2.13 -6.31 -15.44
N MET A 381 -2.89 -6.23 -14.36
CA MET A 381 -2.92 -5.08 -13.46
C MET A 381 -2.69 -5.49 -12.01
N PHE A 382 -1.75 -4.82 -11.34
CA PHE A 382 -1.43 -5.06 -9.93
C PHE A 382 -1.32 -3.75 -9.15
N GLY A 383 -1.96 -3.66 -7.99
CA GLY A 383 -1.94 -2.44 -7.18
C GLY A 383 -0.95 -2.46 -6.01
N GLU A 384 -0.57 -1.27 -5.56
CA GLU A 384 0.15 -1.10 -4.30
C GLU A 384 -0.78 -1.07 -3.09
N VAL A 385 -0.69 -2.11 -2.27
CA VAL A 385 -1.31 -2.17 -0.95
C VAL A 385 -0.20 -2.38 0.06
N PHE A 386 0.40 -1.29 0.53
CA PHE A 386 1.43 -1.32 1.58
C PHE A 386 0.81 -1.76 2.91
N ASP A 387 0.73 -3.08 3.11
CA ASP A 387 0.34 -3.79 4.33
C ASP A 387 0.85 -5.25 4.24
N THR A 388 1.21 -5.90 5.34
CA THR A 388 1.70 -7.29 5.37
C THR A 388 0.61 -8.32 5.75
N SER A 389 -0.63 -7.88 5.98
CA SER A 389 -1.75 -8.68 6.45
C SER A 389 -2.52 -9.31 5.28
N LYS A 390 -2.30 -10.62 5.02
CA LYS A 390 -2.95 -11.35 3.91
C LYS A 390 -4.49 -11.28 3.92
N SER A 391 -5.14 -11.11 5.06
CA SER A 391 -6.59 -10.90 5.14
C SER A 391 -7.05 -9.57 4.53
N PHE A 392 -6.24 -8.51 4.68
CA PHE A 392 -6.50 -7.19 4.11
C PHE A 392 -6.07 -7.12 2.65
N THR A 393 -4.82 -7.49 2.32
CA THR A 393 -4.29 -7.38 0.95
C THR A 393 -5.07 -8.22 -0.06
N SER A 394 -5.59 -9.38 0.34
CA SER A 394 -6.39 -10.24 -0.54
C SER A 394 -7.80 -9.74 -0.82
N GLN A 395 -8.35 -8.76 -0.09
CA GLN A 395 -9.66 -8.20 -0.42
C GLN A 395 -9.62 -7.48 -1.78
N PHE A 396 -8.45 -6.96 -2.16
CA PHE A 396 -8.27 -6.26 -3.42
C PHE A 396 -8.36 -7.20 -4.63
N THR A 397 -7.88 -8.45 -4.49
CA THR A 397 -8.00 -9.45 -5.57
C THR A 397 -9.35 -10.14 -5.60
N THR A 398 -9.89 -10.46 -4.42
CA THR A 398 -11.17 -11.16 -4.26
C THR A 398 -12.36 -10.19 -4.38
N ARG A 399 -12.74 -9.55 -3.27
CA ARG A 399 -13.89 -8.63 -3.14
C ARG A 399 -13.90 -7.50 -4.19
N ASN A 400 -12.73 -6.93 -4.49
CA ASN A 400 -12.59 -5.81 -5.42
C ASN A 400 -12.24 -6.20 -6.86
N LYS A 401 -12.04 -7.50 -7.16
CA LYS A 401 -11.92 -8.07 -8.53
C LYS A 401 -10.72 -7.57 -9.35
N MET A 402 -9.63 -7.17 -8.70
CA MET A 402 -8.39 -6.78 -9.37
C MET A 402 -7.49 -8.01 -9.52
N GLN A 403 -6.62 -8.11 -10.54
CA GLN A 403 -5.87 -9.35 -10.75
C GLN A 403 -4.85 -9.60 -9.61
N ALA A 404 -4.12 -8.58 -9.18
CA ALA A 404 -3.09 -8.73 -8.17
C ALA A 404 -2.87 -7.47 -7.32
N VAL A 405 -2.06 -7.64 -6.29
CA VAL A 405 -1.37 -6.59 -5.53
C VAL A 405 0.10 -6.96 -5.38
N LEU A 406 0.97 -5.98 -5.13
CA LEU A 406 2.36 -6.24 -4.74
C LEU A 406 2.38 -7.11 -3.45
N ASP A 407 3.16 -8.19 -3.44
CA ASP A 407 3.21 -9.12 -2.30
C ASP A 407 4.13 -8.60 -1.18
N PHE A 408 3.75 -7.47 -0.56
CA PHE A 408 4.35 -6.95 0.68
C PHE A 408 4.45 -8.02 1.79
N PRO A 409 3.44 -8.92 1.97
CA PRO A 409 3.59 -10.07 2.86
C PRO A 409 4.80 -10.95 2.51
N PHE A 410 5.06 -11.22 1.22
CA PHE A 410 6.26 -11.95 0.79
C PHE A 410 7.55 -11.17 1.06
N GLN A 411 7.57 -9.85 0.82
CA GLN A 411 8.77 -9.03 1.03
C GLN A 411 9.26 -9.12 2.49
N ASP A 412 8.35 -8.98 3.46
CA ASP A 412 8.68 -9.15 4.88
C ASP A 412 9.14 -10.59 5.18
N ALA A 413 8.43 -11.60 4.69
CA ALA A 413 8.80 -13.00 4.90
C ALA A 413 10.18 -13.35 4.33
N ALA A 414 10.53 -12.79 3.16
CA ALA A 414 11.81 -12.99 2.49
C ALA A 414 12.96 -12.26 3.20
N ARG A 415 12.77 -10.99 3.62
CA ARG A 415 13.74 -10.28 4.47
C ARG A 415 13.95 -11.02 5.79
N ASN A 416 12.87 -11.43 6.46
CA ASN A 416 12.95 -12.12 7.73
C ASN A 416 13.68 -13.47 7.60
N PHE A 417 13.45 -14.23 6.53
CA PHE A 417 14.18 -15.48 6.29
C PHE A 417 15.64 -15.24 5.90
N ALA A 418 15.92 -14.53 4.80
CA ALA A 418 17.26 -14.45 4.21
C ALA A 418 18.18 -13.42 4.87
N SER A 419 17.65 -12.23 5.20
CA SER A 419 18.43 -11.17 5.85
C SER A 419 18.57 -11.44 7.35
N LYS A 420 17.46 -11.54 8.08
CA LYS A 420 17.45 -11.64 9.56
C LYS A 420 17.66 -13.06 10.10
N GLY A 421 17.70 -14.09 9.26
CA GLY A 421 17.92 -15.48 9.67
C GLY A 421 16.80 -16.08 10.52
N GLN A 422 15.55 -15.63 10.37
CA GLN A 422 14.41 -16.11 11.18
C GLN A 422 14.09 -17.59 10.91
N GLY A 423 13.53 -18.29 11.92
CA GLY A 423 13.31 -19.74 11.84
C GLY A 423 12.34 -20.18 10.74
N ALA A 424 12.67 -21.30 10.08
CA ALA A 424 12.04 -21.76 8.84
C ALA A 424 10.51 -22.01 8.94
N GLY A 425 10.00 -22.35 10.13
CA GLY A 425 8.55 -22.46 10.39
C GLY A 425 7.77 -21.15 10.19
N THR A 426 8.45 -20.00 10.07
CA THR A 426 7.84 -18.73 9.66
C THR A 426 7.43 -18.78 8.18
N LEU A 427 8.27 -19.34 7.30
CA LEU A 427 7.91 -19.54 5.89
C LEU A 427 6.80 -20.58 5.74
N GLU A 428 6.82 -21.66 6.54
CA GLU A 428 5.70 -22.63 6.59
C GLU A 428 4.38 -21.93 6.92
N SER A 429 4.36 -21.12 7.98
CA SER A 429 3.19 -20.33 8.40
C SER A 429 2.77 -19.28 7.36
N PHE A 430 3.74 -18.70 6.63
CA PHE A 430 3.50 -17.73 5.57
C PHE A 430 2.82 -18.38 4.35
N PHE A 431 3.41 -19.41 3.76
CA PHE A 431 2.89 -20.06 2.54
C PHE A 431 1.57 -20.80 2.84
N ALA A 432 1.38 -21.38 4.03
CA ALA A 432 0.10 -21.96 4.47
C ALA A 432 -1.01 -20.91 4.76
N GLY A 433 -0.75 -19.63 4.46
CA GLY A 433 -1.72 -18.54 4.45
C GLY A 433 -1.92 -17.91 3.08
N ASP A 434 -1.42 -18.50 1.99
CA ASP A 434 -1.64 -17.96 0.64
C ASP A 434 -3.12 -18.06 0.18
N ASP A 435 -3.89 -18.99 0.74
CA ASP A 435 -5.28 -19.26 0.33
C ASP A 435 -6.26 -18.13 0.65
N TRP A 436 -5.83 -17.11 1.40
CA TRP A 436 -6.55 -15.84 1.53
C TRP A 436 -6.81 -15.17 0.17
N TYR A 437 -5.93 -15.40 -0.82
CA TYR A 437 -6.05 -14.92 -2.20
C TYR A 437 -6.82 -15.90 -3.12
N THR A 438 -7.22 -17.08 -2.64
CA THR A 438 -7.84 -18.13 -3.47
C THR A 438 -9.36 -18.06 -3.44
N ASP A 439 -9.96 -17.67 -4.57
CA ASP A 439 -11.41 -17.74 -4.79
C ASP A 439 -11.78 -18.21 -6.22
N ALA A 440 -12.97 -17.88 -6.71
CA ALA A 440 -13.46 -18.34 -8.00
C ALA A 440 -12.71 -17.75 -9.22
N ASP A 441 -12.07 -16.59 -9.07
CA ASP A 441 -11.38 -15.86 -10.15
C ASP A 441 -10.06 -15.15 -9.75
N SER A 442 -9.63 -15.21 -8.47
CA SER A 442 -8.25 -14.89 -8.05
C SER A 442 -7.50 -16.07 -7.38
N ASN A 443 -6.17 -16.04 -7.45
CA ASN A 443 -5.27 -16.95 -6.72
C ASN A 443 -3.89 -16.26 -6.51
N VAL A 444 -3.09 -16.74 -5.56
CA VAL A 444 -1.78 -16.15 -5.20
C VAL A 444 -0.73 -16.19 -6.33
N TYR A 445 -0.84 -17.14 -7.26
CA TYR A 445 0.23 -17.45 -8.23
C TYR A 445 0.60 -16.30 -9.17
N GLN A 446 -0.25 -15.29 -9.32
CA GLN A 446 -0.01 -14.10 -10.16
C GLN A 446 0.56 -12.89 -9.40
N LEU A 447 0.64 -12.90 -8.06
CA LEU A 447 1.13 -11.74 -7.30
C LEU A 447 2.60 -11.44 -7.63
N PRO A 448 2.98 -10.16 -7.87
CA PRO A 448 4.38 -9.79 -8.01
C PRO A 448 5.11 -9.84 -6.67
N THR A 449 6.13 -10.70 -6.58
CA THR A 449 7.00 -10.85 -5.41
C THR A 449 8.24 -9.98 -5.56
N PHE A 450 8.66 -9.30 -4.49
CA PHE A 450 9.78 -8.36 -4.52
C PHE A 450 10.58 -8.40 -3.21
N LEU A 451 11.81 -7.86 -3.25
CA LEU A 451 12.74 -7.84 -2.10
C LEU A 451 13.00 -6.42 -1.56
N GLY A 452 12.83 -5.40 -2.41
CA GLY A 452 12.91 -3.98 -2.09
C GLY A 452 12.21 -3.15 -3.18
N ASN A 453 11.95 -1.87 -2.91
CA ASN A 453 11.30 -0.96 -3.86
C ASN A 453 11.76 0.50 -3.63
N HIS A 454 11.11 1.43 -4.33
CA HIS A 454 11.43 2.85 -4.31
C HIS A 454 10.98 3.65 -3.07
N ASP A 455 10.34 3.02 -2.07
CA ASP A 455 9.81 3.72 -0.87
C ASP A 455 10.21 3.05 0.45
N MET A 456 10.54 1.75 0.41
CA MET A 456 11.04 1.01 1.57
C MET A 456 12.57 1.01 1.64
N GLY A 457 13.24 1.08 0.49
CA GLY A 457 14.65 0.69 0.36
C GLY A 457 14.84 -0.68 -0.31
N ARG A 458 16.11 -1.06 -0.44
CA ARG A 458 16.61 -2.17 -1.27
C ARG A 458 16.92 -3.39 -0.42
N ILE A 459 16.99 -4.55 -1.06
CA ILE A 459 17.47 -5.78 -0.41
C ILE A 459 18.90 -5.59 0.16
N GLY A 460 19.76 -4.86 -0.57
CA GLY A 460 21.09 -4.47 -0.10
C GLY A 460 21.04 -3.57 1.16
N SER A 461 20.13 -2.59 1.23
CA SER A 461 19.93 -1.76 2.43
C SER A 461 19.58 -2.64 3.63
N PHE A 462 18.55 -3.49 3.47
CA PHE A 462 18.06 -4.35 4.55
C PHE A 462 19.12 -5.32 5.05
N ILE A 463 19.88 -5.94 4.14
CA ILE A 463 20.97 -6.86 4.52
C ILE A 463 22.09 -6.12 5.25
N ALA A 464 22.48 -4.91 4.81
CA ALA A 464 23.49 -4.11 5.48
C ALA A 464 23.04 -3.65 6.88
N THR A 465 21.78 -3.25 7.04
CA THR A 465 21.19 -2.82 8.33
C THR A 465 20.98 -3.99 9.29
N ASP A 466 20.46 -5.12 8.82
CA ASP A 466 20.20 -6.30 9.65
C ASP A 466 21.50 -7.04 10.02
N ASN A 467 22.56 -6.94 9.20
CA ASN A 467 23.84 -7.66 9.36
C ASN A 467 25.07 -6.72 9.30
N PRO A 468 25.19 -5.71 10.19
CA PRO A 468 26.23 -4.67 10.10
C PRO A 468 27.65 -5.16 10.43
N GLY A 469 27.78 -6.33 11.08
CA GLY A 469 29.07 -6.95 11.39
C GLY A 469 29.54 -7.99 10.36
N SER A 470 28.72 -8.32 9.36
CA SER A 470 28.96 -9.40 8.42
C SER A 470 29.87 -8.99 7.27
N SER A 471 30.61 -9.96 6.74
CA SER A 471 31.50 -9.74 5.59
C SER A 471 30.71 -9.52 4.29
N ASP A 472 31.26 -8.78 3.34
CA ASP A 472 30.64 -8.56 2.02
C ASP A 472 30.19 -9.88 1.35
N ALA A 473 31.07 -10.88 1.28
CA ALA A 473 30.75 -12.20 0.71
C ALA A 473 29.59 -12.93 1.42
N GLU A 474 29.30 -12.59 2.68
CA GLU A 474 28.14 -13.10 3.43
C GLU A 474 26.88 -12.28 3.14
N LYS A 475 27.00 -10.94 3.01
CA LYS A 475 25.90 -10.07 2.57
C LYS A 475 25.43 -10.47 1.16
N VAL A 476 26.36 -10.67 0.24
CA VAL A 476 26.10 -11.21 -1.11
C VAL A 476 25.42 -12.58 -1.04
N ALA A 477 25.83 -13.48 -0.14
CA ALA A 477 25.16 -14.77 0.03
C ALA A 477 23.71 -14.64 0.55
N ARG A 478 23.44 -13.72 1.49
CA ARG A 478 22.08 -13.42 1.96
C ARG A 478 21.21 -12.83 0.85
N ASP A 479 21.78 -12.01 -0.02
CA ASP A 479 21.10 -11.43 -1.20
C ASP A 479 20.76 -12.52 -2.23
N GLN A 480 21.74 -13.36 -2.58
CA GLN A 480 21.53 -14.48 -3.48
C GLN A 480 20.49 -15.46 -2.93
N LEU A 481 20.46 -15.73 -1.62
CA LEU A 481 19.42 -16.54 -0.96
C LEU A 481 18.03 -15.90 -1.04
N ALA A 482 17.93 -14.57 -0.90
CA ALA A 482 16.67 -13.85 -1.05
C ALA A 482 16.13 -13.96 -2.49
N HIS A 483 17.01 -13.79 -3.48
CA HIS A 483 16.70 -14.01 -4.90
C HIS A 483 16.33 -15.48 -5.20
N GLU A 484 17.03 -16.46 -4.64
CA GLU A 484 16.67 -17.89 -4.76
C GLU A 484 15.27 -18.19 -4.21
N LEU A 485 14.92 -17.63 -3.04
CA LEU A 485 13.58 -17.76 -2.46
C LEU A 485 12.52 -17.16 -3.38
N MET A 486 12.77 -15.98 -3.93
CA MET A 486 11.85 -15.29 -4.83
C MET A 486 11.66 -16.03 -6.16
N TYR A 487 12.74 -16.51 -6.78
CA TYR A 487 12.66 -17.18 -8.08
C TYR A 487 12.04 -18.59 -8.03
N PHE A 488 12.28 -19.35 -6.96
CA PHE A 488 11.80 -20.73 -6.82
C PHE A 488 10.45 -20.86 -6.10
N SER A 489 9.97 -19.83 -5.42
CA SER A 489 8.62 -19.80 -4.85
C SER A 489 7.57 -19.31 -5.86
N ARG A 490 6.33 -19.10 -5.42
CA ARG A 490 5.18 -18.71 -6.27
C ARG A 490 5.09 -17.19 -6.45
N GLY A 491 4.54 -16.75 -7.57
CA GLY A 491 4.42 -15.34 -7.94
C GLY A 491 5.44 -14.92 -9.02
N ASN A 492 5.30 -13.68 -9.47
CA ASN A 492 6.15 -13.10 -10.50
C ASN A 492 7.28 -12.27 -9.85
N PRO A 493 8.56 -12.67 -9.91
CA PRO A 493 9.65 -11.87 -9.34
C PRO A 493 9.74 -10.47 -9.96
N VAL A 494 10.00 -9.48 -9.11
CA VAL A 494 10.32 -8.09 -9.47
C VAL A 494 11.71 -7.77 -8.96
N ILE A 495 12.60 -7.40 -9.88
CA ILE A 495 13.93 -6.84 -9.58
C ILE A 495 13.81 -5.32 -9.60
N TYR A 496 14.19 -4.65 -8.52
CA TYR A 496 14.27 -3.19 -8.49
C TYR A 496 15.66 -2.74 -9.00
N TYR A 497 15.68 -1.82 -9.97
CA TYR A 497 16.89 -1.48 -10.73
C TYR A 497 18.08 -1.14 -9.80
N GLY A 498 19.19 -1.87 -9.95
CA GLY A 498 20.41 -1.71 -9.13
C GLY A 498 20.59 -2.77 -8.04
N ASP A 499 19.57 -3.53 -7.69
CA ASP A 499 19.71 -4.69 -6.79
C ASP A 499 20.66 -5.73 -7.42
N GLU A 500 20.61 -5.90 -8.75
CA GLU A 500 21.53 -6.74 -9.52
C GLU A 500 22.98 -6.21 -9.56
N GLN A 501 23.21 -4.96 -9.12
CA GLN A 501 24.50 -4.30 -8.96
C GLN A 501 24.89 -4.10 -7.48
N GLY A 502 24.15 -4.71 -6.55
CA GLY A 502 24.46 -4.68 -5.11
C GLY A 502 24.17 -3.36 -4.40
N PHE A 503 23.25 -2.54 -4.94
CA PHE A 503 22.92 -1.23 -4.37
C PHE A 503 22.39 -1.36 -2.94
N THR A 504 23.05 -0.69 -1.98
CA THR A 504 22.58 -0.61 -0.59
C THR A 504 21.75 0.64 -0.35
N GLY A 505 22.37 1.78 -0.04
CA GLY A 505 21.68 3.02 0.30
C GLY A 505 21.03 3.02 1.70
N PRO A 506 20.70 4.20 2.25
CA PRO A 506 19.95 4.32 3.51
C PRO A 506 18.53 3.73 3.46
N GLY A 507 17.90 3.66 2.28
CA GLY A 507 16.53 3.18 2.09
C GLY A 507 15.48 4.29 2.16
N GLY A 508 14.20 3.93 2.36
CA GLY A 508 13.09 4.90 2.33
C GLY A 508 12.79 5.45 0.93
N ASP A 509 12.45 6.74 0.87
CA ASP A 509 12.07 7.49 -0.35
C ASP A 509 13.29 7.87 -1.23
N GLN A 510 13.81 9.10 -1.12
CA GLN A 510 14.88 9.57 -2.03
C GLN A 510 16.20 8.79 -1.91
N ASP A 511 16.43 8.14 -0.77
CA ASP A 511 17.63 7.37 -0.45
C ASP A 511 17.55 5.87 -0.83
N ALA A 512 16.47 5.47 -1.53
CA ALA A 512 16.37 4.21 -2.29
C ALA A 512 16.53 4.40 -3.81
N ARG A 513 16.69 5.65 -4.28
CA ARG A 513 16.54 6.06 -5.69
C ARG A 513 17.87 6.51 -6.33
N GLN A 514 18.98 5.86 -5.95
CA GLN A 514 20.32 6.03 -6.52
C GLN A 514 20.34 5.93 -8.04
N THR A 515 21.23 6.65 -8.73
CA THR A 515 21.41 6.51 -10.18
C THR A 515 22.20 5.24 -10.53
N LEU A 516 21.81 4.56 -11.62
CA LEU A 516 22.54 3.44 -12.21
C LEU A 516 23.67 3.91 -13.13
N PHE A 517 23.52 5.08 -13.75
CA PHE A 517 24.62 5.85 -14.35
C PHE A 517 25.41 6.65 -13.29
N ALA A 518 26.58 7.17 -13.65
CA ALA A 518 27.44 7.94 -12.76
C ALA A 518 26.73 9.14 -12.09
N SER A 519 26.54 9.04 -10.77
CA SER A 519 25.90 10.02 -9.90
C SER A 519 26.72 11.32 -9.77
N GLN A 520 26.02 12.43 -9.56
CA GLN A 520 26.58 13.68 -9.07
C GLN A 520 25.99 14.11 -7.70
N VAL A 521 25.07 13.32 -7.14
CA VAL A 521 24.45 13.52 -5.82
C VAL A 521 25.45 13.09 -4.74
N PRO A 522 25.94 14.00 -3.87
CA PRO A 522 26.96 13.68 -2.87
C PRO A 522 26.57 12.54 -1.94
N GLU A 523 25.31 12.48 -1.50
CA GLU A 523 24.78 11.47 -0.59
C GLU A 523 24.92 10.04 -1.13
N TYR A 524 24.73 9.84 -2.45
CA TYR A 524 24.88 8.53 -3.08
C TYR A 524 26.34 8.12 -3.31
N LEU A 525 27.32 9.03 -3.19
CA LEU A 525 28.73 8.71 -3.51
C LEU A 525 29.47 7.98 -2.37
N ASP A 526 28.91 8.01 -1.16
CA ASP A 526 29.43 7.32 0.03
C ASP A 526 28.72 5.96 0.29
N ASP A 527 27.75 5.57 -0.55
CA ASP A 527 27.04 4.28 -0.46
C ASP A 527 27.94 3.08 -0.86
N ASP A 528 27.85 1.99 -0.08
CA ASP A 528 28.60 0.73 -0.25
C ASP A 528 27.89 -0.21 -1.25
N LEU A 529 28.62 -0.92 -2.12
CA LEU A 529 28.04 -1.80 -3.15
C LEU A 529 28.42 -3.27 -2.92
N LEU A 530 27.42 -4.13 -2.70
CA LEU A 530 27.63 -5.53 -2.33
C LEU A 530 28.26 -6.33 -3.48
N GLY A 531 29.43 -6.92 -3.24
CA GLY A 531 30.15 -7.78 -4.16
C GLY A 531 31.09 -7.06 -5.15
N THR A 532 31.37 -5.76 -4.97
CA THR A 532 32.19 -4.97 -5.91
C THR A 532 32.98 -3.83 -5.25
N ASP A 533 34.16 -3.48 -5.80
CA ASP A 533 34.92 -2.27 -5.44
C ASP A 533 34.42 -1.00 -6.20
N ALA A 534 33.28 -1.09 -6.88
CA ALA A 534 32.67 0.02 -7.63
C ALA A 534 31.90 0.97 -6.69
N THR A 535 31.60 2.18 -7.17
CA THR A 535 30.70 3.12 -6.47
C THR A 535 29.79 3.84 -7.46
N HIS A 536 28.82 4.58 -6.95
CA HIS A 536 27.94 5.45 -7.77
C HIS A 536 28.67 6.55 -8.53
N ALA A 537 29.98 6.77 -8.33
CA ALA A 537 30.79 7.69 -9.15
C ALA A 537 31.02 7.22 -10.60
N THR A 538 30.53 6.02 -10.96
CA THR A 538 30.65 5.40 -12.29
C THR A 538 29.38 4.68 -12.69
N ASP A 539 29.22 4.41 -13.99
CA ASP A 539 28.13 3.62 -14.55
C ASP A 539 28.14 2.16 -14.06
N ASN A 540 27.06 1.74 -13.39
CA ASN A 540 26.87 0.40 -12.85
C ASN A 540 25.99 -0.45 -13.78
N PHE A 541 26.56 -0.86 -14.92
CA PHE A 541 25.93 -1.78 -15.88
C PHE A 541 26.77 -3.05 -16.06
N ASN A 542 27.32 -3.58 -14.97
CA ASN A 542 28.24 -4.71 -15.00
C ASN A 542 27.48 -6.04 -15.11
N GLN A 543 27.52 -6.66 -16.29
CA GLN A 543 26.93 -7.98 -16.53
C GLN A 543 27.76 -9.14 -15.92
N ASP A 544 29.02 -8.90 -15.57
CA ASP A 544 29.88 -9.85 -14.84
C ASP A 544 29.70 -9.72 -13.30
N HIS A 545 28.74 -8.92 -12.81
CA HIS A 545 28.49 -8.74 -11.37
C HIS A 545 27.91 -10.03 -10.75
N PRO A 546 28.31 -10.44 -9.53
CA PRO A 546 27.85 -11.70 -8.91
C PRO A 546 26.33 -11.77 -8.71
N LEU A 547 25.66 -10.64 -8.47
CA LEU A 547 24.19 -10.61 -8.30
C LEU A 547 23.47 -10.66 -9.67
N TYR A 548 23.85 -9.81 -10.64
CA TYR A 548 23.40 -9.91 -12.03
C TYR A 548 23.54 -11.33 -12.59
N THR A 549 24.71 -11.96 -12.39
CA THR A 549 24.97 -13.33 -12.86
C THR A 549 24.04 -14.35 -12.19
N LYS A 550 23.80 -14.21 -10.87
CA LYS A 550 22.85 -15.08 -10.14
C LYS A 550 21.42 -14.92 -10.64
N ILE A 551 20.95 -13.68 -10.80
CA ILE A 551 19.58 -13.38 -11.23
C ILE A 551 19.35 -13.93 -12.66
N SER A 552 20.32 -13.74 -13.56
CA SER A 552 20.28 -14.29 -14.92
C SER A 552 20.30 -15.83 -14.95
N GLU A 553 21.09 -16.48 -14.06
CA GLU A 553 21.08 -17.94 -13.89
C GLU A 553 19.71 -18.45 -13.40
N LEU A 554 19.12 -17.81 -12.39
CA LEU A 554 17.81 -18.18 -11.85
C LEU A 554 16.71 -18.00 -12.89
N ALA A 555 16.71 -16.89 -13.65
CA ALA A 555 15.77 -16.64 -14.73
C ALA A 555 15.87 -17.66 -15.87
N ALA A 556 17.10 -18.03 -16.27
CA ALA A 556 17.34 -19.07 -17.26
C ALA A 556 16.83 -20.44 -16.78
N LEU A 557 17.08 -20.79 -15.52
CA LEU A 557 16.68 -22.06 -14.93
C LEU A 557 15.15 -22.20 -14.78
N THR A 558 14.45 -21.16 -14.30
CA THR A 558 12.98 -21.19 -14.21
C THR A 558 12.30 -21.22 -15.59
N LYS A 559 12.98 -20.69 -16.62
CA LYS A 559 12.55 -20.77 -18.03
C LYS A 559 12.80 -22.15 -18.66
N GLU A 560 13.84 -22.87 -18.25
CA GLU A 560 14.06 -24.27 -18.66
C GLU A 560 13.12 -25.24 -17.94
N HIS A 561 12.73 -24.93 -16.68
CA HIS A 561 11.82 -25.73 -15.88
C HIS A 561 10.59 -24.93 -15.39
N PRO A 562 9.56 -24.68 -16.25
CA PRO A 562 8.41 -23.83 -15.92
C PRO A 562 7.64 -24.21 -14.65
N ALA A 563 7.68 -25.48 -14.23
CA ALA A 563 7.13 -25.92 -12.94
C ALA A 563 7.72 -25.15 -11.74
N LEU A 564 8.99 -24.71 -11.81
CA LEU A 564 9.64 -23.87 -10.79
C LEU A 564 9.10 -22.44 -10.71
N ARG A 565 8.18 -22.04 -11.61
CA ARG A 565 7.55 -20.72 -11.65
C ARG A 565 6.04 -20.81 -11.51
N ASP A 566 5.37 -21.61 -12.32
CA ASP A 566 3.90 -21.72 -12.36
C ASP A 566 3.31 -22.92 -11.56
N GLY A 567 4.11 -23.97 -11.36
CA GLY A 567 3.66 -25.20 -10.69
C GLY A 567 3.24 -25.00 -9.24
N ALA A 568 2.33 -25.83 -8.72
CA ALA A 568 1.81 -25.73 -7.35
C ALA A 568 2.93 -25.68 -6.29
N HIS A 569 2.83 -24.80 -5.29
CA HIS A 569 3.83 -24.60 -4.24
C HIS A 569 3.45 -25.36 -2.96
N GLN A 570 3.99 -26.56 -2.77
CA GLN A 570 3.55 -27.45 -1.70
C GLN A 570 4.62 -27.62 -0.63
N HIS A 571 4.34 -27.16 0.60
CA HIS A 571 5.22 -27.37 1.75
C HIS A 571 5.62 -28.84 1.94
N ARG A 572 6.87 -29.08 2.35
CA ARG A 572 7.39 -30.42 2.68
C ARG A 572 8.09 -30.50 4.03
N TYR A 573 8.93 -29.52 4.38
CA TYR A 573 9.71 -29.53 5.61
C TYR A 573 10.15 -28.12 6.03
N ALA A 574 10.16 -27.87 7.34
CA ALA A 574 10.83 -26.73 7.96
C ALA A 574 11.71 -27.21 9.12
N SER A 575 12.88 -26.57 9.31
CA SER A 575 13.71 -26.72 10.50
C SER A 575 13.12 -26.01 11.71
N ASP A 576 13.37 -26.58 12.89
CA ASP A 576 13.15 -25.93 14.19
C ASP A 576 14.26 -24.87 14.40
N GLY A 577 13.90 -23.58 14.23
CA GLY A 577 14.85 -22.48 14.16
C GLY A 577 15.43 -22.23 12.75
N PRO A 578 16.55 -21.49 12.64
CA PRO A 578 17.21 -21.20 11.37
C PRO A 578 17.76 -22.49 10.74
N GLY A 579 17.59 -22.66 9.43
CA GLY A 579 17.93 -23.90 8.75
C GLY A 579 17.17 -24.08 7.45
N ILE A 580 16.75 -25.32 7.15
CA ILE A 580 16.12 -25.66 5.87
C ILE A 580 14.63 -25.33 5.89
N TYR A 581 14.19 -24.52 4.93
CA TYR A 581 12.82 -24.54 4.42
C TYR A 581 12.80 -25.31 3.10
N ALA A 582 11.89 -26.27 2.93
CA ALA A 582 11.77 -27.07 1.73
C ALA A 582 10.32 -27.31 1.31
N PHE A 583 10.11 -27.24 0.00
CA PHE A 583 8.82 -27.38 -0.66
C PHE A 583 8.99 -28.10 -2.00
N SER A 584 7.89 -28.63 -2.52
CA SER A 584 7.83 -29.18 -3.86
C SER A 584 7.14 -28.21 -4.80
N ARG A 585 7.68 -28.07 -6.01
CA ARG A 585 6.99 -27.47 -7.15
C ARG A 585 6.51 -28.58 -8.08
N THR A 586 5.22 -28.57 -8.42
CA THR A 586 4.59 -29.60 -9.25
C THR A 586 3.70 -28.96 -10.32
N ASP A 587 4.03 -29.17 -11.59
CA ASP A 587 3.12 -28.84 -12.70
C ASP A 587 1.97 -29.86 -12.76
N ALA A 588 0.75 -29.39 -13.01
CA ALA A 588 -0.45 -30.19 -13.05
C ALA A 588 -0.45 -31.19 -14.22
N ASP A 589 0.14 -30.84 -15.38
CA ASP A 589 0.11 -31.67 -16.60
C ASP A 589 1.35 -32.58 -16.76
N ASP A 590 2.56 -32.15 -16.39
CA ASP A 590 3.73 -33.05 -16.31
C ASP A 590 3.72 -33.92 -15.05
N GLN A 591 3.00 -33.56 -13.99
CA GLN A 591 2.93 -34.35 -12.75
C GLN A 591 4.33 -34.72 -12.23
N ARG A 592 5.28 -33.79 -12.33
CA ARG A 592 6.66 -33.99 -11.92
C ARG A 592 6.97 -33.14 -10.70
N GLU A 593 7.47 -33.82 -9.67
CA GLU A 593 7.92 -33.19 -8.44
C GLU A 593 9.35 -32.66 -8.63
N TYR A 594 9.52 -31.35 -8.41
CA TYR A 594 10.80 -30.71 -8.18
C TYR A 594 10.89 -30.35 -6.69
N VAL A 595 11.89 -30.85 -5.98
CA VAL A 595 12.11 -30.51 -4.56
C VAL A 595 13.08 -29.34 -4.50
N VAL A 596 12.64 -28.23 -3.92
CA VAL A 596 13.45 -27.05 -3.60
C VAL A 596 13.75 -27.08 -2.10
N ALA A 597 14.99 -26.82 -1.70
CA ALA A 597 15.38 -26.67 -0.31
C ALA A 597 16.35 -25.48 -0.15
N LEU A 598 15.99 -24.51 0.68
CA LEU A 598 16.77 -23.30 0.97
C LEU A 598 17.22 -23.31 2.42
N ASN A 599 18.46 -22.89 2.71
CA ASN A 599 19.04 -22.86 4.04
C ASN A 599 19.48 -21.44 4.42
N ASN A 600 18.84 -20.84 5.42
CA ASN A 600 19.20 -19.50 5.91
C ASN A 600 20.19 -19.50 7.09
N SER A 601 20.75 -20.65 7.46
CA SER A 601 21.83 -20.70 8.45
C SER A 601 23.21 -20.60 7.80
N GLU A 602 24.16 -20.01 8.53
CA GLU A 602 25.57 -19.85 8.15
C GLU A 602 26.36 -21.18 8.14
N GLN A 603 25.69 -22.33 8.29
CA GLN A 603 26.31 -23.66 8.34
C GLN A 603 25.59 -24.62 7.37
N PRO A 604 26.27 -25.64 6.82
CA PRO A 604 25.61 -26.64 5.98
C PRO A 604 24.59 -27.43 6.79
N GLN A 605 23.36 -27.53 6.31
CA GLN A 605 22.28 -28.27 6.97
C GLN A 605 21.94 -29.55 6.21
N THR A 606 21.23 -30.48 6.86
CA THR A 606 20.75 -31.71 6.21
C THR A 606 19.41 -32.16 6.81
N ALA A 607 18.45 -32.45 5.94
CA ALA A 607 17.10 -32.88 6.32
C ALA A 607 16.65 -34.13 5.53
N GLU A 608 15.65 -34.84 6.05
CA GLU A 608 14.88 -35.84 5.30
C GLU A 608 13.56 -35.21 4.81
N VAL A 609 13.56 -34.66 3.61
CA VAL A 609 12.40 -33.96 3.02
C VAL A 609 11.37 -34.99 2.50
N PRO A 610 10.09 -34.94 2.91
CA PRO A 610 9.03 -35.76 2.33
C PRO A 610 8.84 -35.51 0.84
N THR A 611 8.47 -36.54 0.07
CA THR A 611 8.18 -36.47 -1.38
C THR A 611 7.02 -37.40 -1.73
N TYR A 612 6.49 -37.33 -2.94
CA TYR A 612 5.43 -38.23 -3.42
C TYR A 612 5.91 -39.64 -3.76
N ILE A 613 7.19 -39.87 -4.04
CA ILE A 613 7.63 -41.09 -4.74
C ILE A 613 8.77 -41.82 -4.00
N ALA A 614 8.47 -42.95 -3.36
CA ALA A 614 9.46 -43.86 -2.76
C ALA A 614 10.41 -44.51 -3.78
N LYS A 615 11.65 -44.78 -3.35
CA LYS A 615 12.69 -45.49 -4.11
C LYS A 615 13.02 -44.87 -5.49
N ARG A 616 12.78 -43.58 -5.66
CA ARG A 616 12.94 -42.78 -6.89
C ARG A 616 14.25 -42.00 -6.85
N THR A 617 14.99 -41.99 -7.96
CA THR A 617 16.16 -41.10 -8.12
C THR A 617 15.67 -39.67 -8.38
N TYR A 618 16.33 -38.70 -7.76
CA TYR A 618 16.21 -37.28 -8.04
C TYR A 618 17.56 -36.76 -8.52
N THR A 619 17.55 -35.95 -9.57
CA THR A 619 18.75 -35.39 -10.19
C THR A 619 18.85 -33.90 -9.85
N ARG A 620 20.04 -33.45 -9.46
CA ARG A 620 20.31 -32.04 -9.13
C ARG A 620 20.26 -31.19 -10.39
N ILE A 621 19.46 -30.12 -10.36
CA ILE A 621 19.44 -29.10 -11.42
C ILE A 621 19.99 -27.75 -10.94
N TYR A 622 20.12 -27.53 -9.62
CA TYR A 622 20.67 -26.30 -9.04
C TYR A 622 21.36 -26.50 -7.69
N GLY A 623 22.27 -25.58 -7.33
CA GLY A 623 22.96 -25.49 -6.04
C GLY A 623 24.12 -26.46 -5.87
N GLU A 624 24.95 -26.29 -4.82
CA GLU A 624 26.09 -27.18 -4.54
C GLU A 624 25.70 -28.39 -3.69
N ALA A 625 25.28 -29.49 -4.33
CA ALA A 625 24.96 -30.75 -3.68
C ALA A 625 25.32 -31.96 -4.57
N ALA A 626 24.92 -33.18 -4.16
CA ALA A 626 25.18 -34.40 -4.92
C ALA A 626 24.37 -34.46 -6.22
N ASP A 627 24.99 -34.88 -7.34
CA ASP A 627 24.35 -34.94 -8.67
C ASP A 627 23.07 -35.79 -8.72
N GLU A 628 23.05 -36.90 -7.97
CA GLU A 628 21.86 -37.72 -7.75
C GLU A 628 21.71 -38.03 -6.26
N THR A 629 20.47 -37.97 -5.77
CA THR A 629 20.04 -38.57 -4.49
C THR A 629 18.81 -39.45 -4.74
N LYS A 630 18.42 -40.26 -3.76
CA LYS A 630 17.38 -41.28 -3.94
C LYS A 630 16.49 -41.36 -2.71
N THR A 631 15.17 -41.38 -2.93
CA THR A 631 14.22 -41.48 -1.83
C THR A 631 14.23 -42.84 -1.14
N SER A 632 13.92 -42.82 0.15
CA SER A 632 13.81 -43.99 1.03
C SER A 632 12.64 -44.91 0.66
N GLU A 633 12.39 -45.95 1.46
CA GLU A 633 11.17 -46.76 1.35
C GLU A 633 9.92 -45.95 1.76
N ASP A 634 10.09 -44.97 2.65
CA ASP A 634 9.05 -44.11 3.23
C ASP A 634 8.91 -42.75 2.49
N SER A 635 9.24 -42.72 1.19
CA SER A 635 9.17 -41.53 0.32
C SER A 635 9.93 -40.28 0.80
N LYS A 636 10.99 -40.40 1.61
CA LYS A 636 11.81 -39.24 2.02
C LYS A 636 13.09 -39.10 1.19
N LEU A 637 13.44 -37.87 0.81
CA LEU A 637 14.69 -37.51 0.16
C LEU A 637 15.66 -36.92 1.18
N THR A 638 16.85 -37.50 1.34
CA THR A 638 17.91 -36.85 2.13
C THR A 638 18.56 -35.76 1.28
N VAL A 639 18.50 -34.52 1.78
CA VAL A 639 19.02 -33.31 1.11
C VAL A 639 19.99 -32.62 2.06
N THR A 640 21.19 -32.32 1.56
CA THR A 640 22.18 -31.45 2.23
C THR A 640 22.23 -30.13 1.46
N VAL A 641 22.17 -29.01 2.18
CA VAL A 641 22.17 -27.66 1.61
C VAL A 641 23.37 -26.90 2.19
N PRO A 642 24.19 -26.20 1.37
CA PRO A 642 25.27 -25.35 1.88
C PRO A 642 24.74 -24.19 2.75
N PRO A 643 25.62 -23.43 3.43
CA PRO A 643 25.23 -22.18 4.09
C PRO A 643 24.54 -21.21 3.11
N LEU A 644 23.58 -20.42 3.61
CA LEU A 644 23.01 -19.25 2.92
C LEU A 644 22.73 -19.46 1.42
N SER A 645 22.05 -20.56 1.07
CA SER A 645 21.84 -20.96 -0.33
C SER A 645 20.71 -21.98 -0.50
N ALA A 646 20.34 -22.25 -1.76
CA ALA A 646 19.35 -23.23 -2.18
C ALA A 646 19.93 -24.37 -3.03
N VAL A 647 19.20 -25.50 -3.06
CA VAL A 647 19.42 -26.63 -3.97
C VAL A 647 18.08 -27.07 -4.57
N VAL A 648 18.09 -27.51 -5.83
CA VAL A 648 16.87 -27.97 -6.52
C VAL A 648 17.10 -29.34 -7.18
N TYR A 649 16.13 -30.22 -6.99
CA TYR A 649 16.16 -31.63 -7.37
C TYR A 649 14.94 -32.04 -8.20
N GLU A 650 15.14 -32.42 -9.46
CA GLU A 650 14.10 -32.94 -10.36
C GLU A 650 13.87 -34.45 -10.11
N SER A 651 12.61 -34.89 -9.99
CA SER A 651 12.27 -36.33 -10.02
C SER A 651 12.50 -36.96 -11.39
N SER A 652 13.20 -38.11 -11.43
CA SER A 652 13.47 -38.92 -12.64
C SER A 652 12.24 -39.60 -13.28
N GLY A 653 11.04 -39.08 -13.02
CA GLY A 653 9.80 -39.51 -13.65
C GLY A 653 8.59 -39.21 -12.78
N ARG A 654 7.47 -38.95 -13.46
CA ARG A 654 6.19 -38.46 -12.92
C ARG A 654 5.69 -39.19 -11.67
N ILE A 655 4.95 -38.45 -10.85
CA ILE A 655 4.13 -38.92 -9.74
C ILE A 655 3.19 -40.02 -10.27
N PRO A 656 3.11 -41.21 -9.63
CA PRO A 656 2.20 -42.25 -10.05
C PRO A 656 0.74 -41.78 -9.97
N HIS A 657 -0.03 -41.95 -11.04
CA HIS A 657 -1.45 -41.61 -11.04
C HIS A 657 -2.20 -42.42 -9.96
N SER A 658 -3.04 -41.72 -9.20
CA SER A 658 -4.02 -42.33 -8.31
C SER A 658 -4.94 -43.30 -9.06
N LYS A 659 -5.44 -44.33 -8.36
CA LYS A 659 -6.24 -45.43 -8.96
C LYS A 659 -7.75 -45.29 -8.74
N ALA A 660 -8.13 -44.35 -7.90
CA ALA A 660 -9.48 -43.95 -7.52
C ALA A 660 -9.33 -42.70 -6.65
N ALA A 661 -10.34 -41.82 -6.68
CA ALA A 661 -10.33 -40.58 -5.91
C ALA A 661 -10.14 -40.85 -4.40
N PRO A 662 -9.33 -40.04 -3.71
CA PRO A 662 -9.15 -40.14 -2.26
C PRO A 662 -10.43 -39.77 -1.51
N ALA A 663 -10.49 -40.11 -0.22
CA ALA A 663 -11.57 -39.65 0.64
C ALA A 663 -11.35 -38.16 0.97
N VAL A 664 -12.38 -37.34 0.74
CA VAL A 664 -12.40 -35.92 1.12
C VAL A 664 -13.45 -35.66 2.19
N VAL A 665 -13.06 -34.97 3.27
CA VAL A 665 -13.91 -34.66 4.42
C VAL A 665 -13.85 -33.15 4.66
N LEU A 666 -14.99 -32.47 4.50
CA LEU A 666 -15.10 -31.07 4.88
C LEU A 666 -15.00 -30.95 6.40
N GLN A 667 -14.22 -30.00 6.90
CA GLN A 667 -14.25 -29.57 8.31
C GLN A 667 -15.43 -28.62 8.56
N GLU A 668 -15.73 -28.32 9.82
CA GLU A 668 -16.80 -27.38 10.16
C GLU A 668 -16.38 -25.94 9.77
N PRO A 669 -17.09 -25.24 8.86
CA PRO A 669 -16.71 -23.89 8.46
C PRO A 669 -16.89 -22.89 9.61
N ALA A 670 -15.99 -21.93 9.73
CA ALA A 670 -15.94 -20.97 10.83
C ALA A 670 -15.63 -19.55 10.33
N ALA A 671 -15.90 -18.52 11.13
CA ALA A 671 -15.46 -17.15 10.84
C ALA A 671 -13.93 -17.11 10.67
N ALA A 672 -13.45 -16.37 9.66
CA ALA A 672 -12.02 -16.23 9.45
C ALA A 672 -11.42 -15.31 10.53
N GLN A 673 -10.32 -15.75 11.15
CA GLN A 673 -9.65 -14.93 12.17
C GLN A 673 -8.99 -13.72 11.50
N GLY A 674 -9.53 -12.53 11.75
CA GLY A 674 -9.04 -11.26 11.20
C GLY A 674 -9.86 -10.69 10.03
N ASP A 675 -10.96 -11.35 9.61
CA ASP A 675 -11.93 -10.83 8.64
C ASP A 675 -13.28 -11.56 8.86
N ASN A 676 -14.19 -10.98 9.63
CA ASN A 676 -15.54 -11.55 9.82
C ASN A 676 -16.42 -11.38 8.57
N GLY A 677 -15.98 -10.61 7.58
CA GLY A 677 -16.53 -10.67 6.24
C GLY A 677 -16.38 -12.05 5.59
N ARG A 678 -15.45 -12.91 6.05
CA ARG A 678 -15.20 -14.23 5.45
C ARG A 678 -15.49 -15.42 6.36
N LEU A 679 -15.89 -16.53 5.73
CA LEU A 679 -15.95 -17.86 6.34
C LEU A 679 -14.78 -18.71 5.82
N LYS A 680 -13.90 -19.16 6.73
CA LYS A 680 -12.88 -20.15 6.44
C LYS A 680 -13.52 -21.53 6.24
N VAL A 681 -13.21 -22.15 5.11
CA VAL A 681 -13.65 -23.50 4.72
C VAL A 681 -12.40 -24.36 4.51
N THR A 682 -12.35 -25.55 5.09
CA THR A 682 -11.17 -26.45 5.02
C THR A 682 -11.62 -27.88 4.74
N ALA A 683 -10.80 -28.66 4.03
CA ALA A 683 -11.06 -30.06 3.72
C ALA A 683 -9.84 -30.96 3.92
N ASP A 684 -10.03 -32.05 4.68
CA ASP A 684 -9.03 -33.11 4.77
C ASP A 684 -9.12 -34.02 3.54
N VAL A 685 -7.98 -34.43 2.99
CA VAL A 685 -7.88 -35.39 1.89
C VAL A 685 -6.94 -36.54 2.28
N ASP A 686 -7.46 -37.76 2.32
CA ASP A 686 -6.68 -38.98 2.59
C ASP A 686 -5.95 -39.44 1.32
N SER A 687 -4.82 -38.77 1.00
CA SER A 687 -4.02 -39.01 -0.21
C SER A 687 -2.53 -38.84 0.03
N SER A 688 -1.73 -39.61 -0.71
CA SER A 688 -0.27 -39.46 -0.83
C SER A 688 0.16 -39.15 -2.27
N SER A 689 -0.71 -38.48 -3.03
CA SER A 689 -0.51 -38.05 -4.42
C SER A 689 -0.80 -36.56 -4.57
N PHE A 690 -0.57 -36.02 -5.77
CA PHE A 690 -1.05 -34.69 -6.14
C PHE A 690 -2.58 -34.71 -6.31
N ASN A 691 -3.24 -33.72 -5.71
CA ASN A 691 -4.69 -33.53 -5.75
C ASN A 691 -5.01 -32.04 -5.63
N GLU A 692 -6.13 -31.65 -6.23
CA GLU A 692 -6.70 -30.30 -6.19
C GLU A 692 -8.10 -30.38 -5.58
N VAL A 693 -8.52 -29.37 -4.81
CA VAL A 693 -9.78 -29.37 -4.06
C VAL A 693 -10.61 -28.14 -4.42
N THR A 694 -11.65 -28.34 -5.23
CA THR A 694 -12.65 -27.30 -5.52
C THR A 694 -13.63 -27.19 -4.36
N PHE A 695 -13.71 -26.03 -3.76
CA PHE A 695 -14.71 -25.70 -2.76
C PHE A 695 -15.94 -25.11 -3.45
N GLU A 696 -17.12 -25.46 -2.96
CA GLU A 696 -18.39 -24.96 -3.48
C GLU A 696 -19.31 -24.52 -2.35
N ALA A 697 -19.97 -23.36 -2.51
CA ALA A 697 -20.96 -22.83 -1.58
C ALA A 697 -22.32 -22.65 -2.23
N ARG A 698 -23.35 -22.48 -1.40
CA ARG A 698 -24.66 -21.93 -1.79
C ARG A 698 -25.43 -21.37 -0.59
N PRO A 699 -26.19 -20.28 -0.75
CA PRO A 699 -27.28 -19.95 0.16
C PRO A 699 -28.31 -21.10 0.20
N ALA A 700 -28.99 -21.29 1.33
CA ALA A 700 -29.93 -22.40 1.51
C ALA A 700 -31.01 -22.46 0.39
N GLY A 701 -30.98 -23.55 -0.39
CA GLY A 701 -31.88 -23.76 -1.54
C GLY A 701 -31.39 -23.21 -2.89
N GLY A 702 -30.24 -22.54 -2.92
CA GLY A 702 -29.60 -22.04 -4.14
C GLY A 702 -28.98 -23.14 -5.03
N GLN A 703 -28.33 -22.70 -6.11
CA GLN A 703 -27.39 -23.55 -6.87
C GLN A 703 -26.02 -23.51 -6.21
N TRP A 704 -25.27 -24.61 -6.33
CA TRP A 704 -23.85 -24.64 -5.98
C TRP A 704 -23.05 -23.75 -6.94
N GLN A 705 -22.14 -22.95 -6.39
CA GLN A 705 -21.14 -22.20 -7.15
C GLN A 705 -19.75 -22.58 -6.61
N PRO A 706 -18.70 -22.64 -7.47
CA PRO A 706 -17.32 -22.71 -6.99
C PRO A 706 -16.95 -21.43 -6.24
N ILE A 707 -16.08 -21.56 -5.25
CA ILE A 707 -15.61 -20.46 -4.37
C ILE A 707 -14.09 -20.54 -4.13
N GLY A 708 -13.37 -21.12 -5.08
CA GLY A 708 -11.95 -21.44 -4.97
C GLY A 708 -11.62 -22.90 -5.28
N THR A 709 -10.43 -23.10 -5.85
CA THR A 709 -9.79 -24.42 -5.98
C THR A 709 -8.35 -24.30 -5.55
N ASP A 710 -7.95 -25.19 -4.66
CA ASP A 710 -6.66 -25.19 -3.98
C ASP A 710 -5.87 -26.47 -4.33
N ASP A 711 -4.57 -26.33 -4.59
CA ASP A 711 -3.63 -27.39 -4.97
C ASP A 711 -2.66 -27.80 -3.83
N THR A 712 -2.78 -27.17 -2.67
CA THR A 712 -1.80 -27.21 -1.58
C THR A 712 -2.45 -27.57 -0.25
N ALA A 713 -1.84 -28.51 0.48
CA ALA A 713 -2.35 -28.90 1.80
C ALA A 713 -1.79 -27.95 2.88
N PRO A 714 -2.60 -27.49 3.87
CA PRO A 714 -3.95 -27.95 4.22
C PRO A 714 -5.07 -27.28 3.42
N TYR A 715 -5.77 -28.06 2.58
CA TYR A 715 -6.68 -27.52 1.57
C TYR A 715 -7.79 -26.64 2.16
N GLN A 716 -7.89 -25.37 1.72
CA GLN A 716 -8.76 -24.37 2.32
C GLN A 716 -9.08 -23.18 1.38
N VAL A 717 -10.17 -22.47 1.70
CA VAL A 717 -10.54 -21.18 1.07
C VAL A 717 -11.17 -20.25 2.11
N PHE A 718 -11.14 -18.94 1.83
CA PHE A 718 -11.71 -17.90 2.68
C PHE A 718 -12.86 -17.21 1.94
N HIS A 719 -14.05 -17.81 1.99
CA HIS A 719 -15.23 -17.38 1.22
C HIS A 719 -15.78 -16.05 1.73
N ASP A 720 -15.79 -15.02 0.89
CA ASP A 720 -16.41 -13.74 1.23
C ASP A 720 -17.94 -13.87 1.33
N VAL A 721 -18.46 -13.40 2.46
CA VAL A 721 -19.87 -13.37 2.82
C VAL A 721 -20.29 -12.01 3.36
N ALA A 722 -19.44 -10.97 3.28
CA ALA A 722 -19.76 -9.62 3.76
C ALA A 722 -21.06 -9.06 3.13
N ALA A 723 -21.31 -9.36 1.85
CA ALA A 723 -22.52 -8.98 1.14
C ALA A 723 -23.81 -9.66 1.66
N LEU A 724 -23.72 -10.72 2.47
CA LEU A 724 -24.85 -11.45 3.05
C LEU A 724 -25.20 -10.95 4.45
N ASP A 725 -26.44 -11.12 4.89
CA ASP A 725 -26.85 -10.75 6.24
C ASP A 725 -26.40 -11.78 7.29
N ALA A 726 -26.02 -11.29 8.48
CA ALA A 726 -25.61 -12.12 9.60
C ALA A 726 -26.67 -13.17 9.95
N GLY A 727 -26.23 -14.39 10.27
CA GLY A 727 -27.12 -15.54 10.50
C GLY A 727 -27.69 -16.19 9.23
N THR A 728 -27.41 -15.66 8.03
CA THR A 728 -27.81 -16.31 6.77
C THR A 728 -27.17 -17.71 6.66
N PRO A 729 -27.96 -18.78 6.41
CA PRO A 729 -27.42 -20.13 6.28
C PRO A 729 -26.79 -20.36 4.90
N VAL A 730 -25.51 -20.74 4.89
CA VAL A 730 -24.73 -21.11 3.71
C VAL A 730 -24.33 -22.58 3.83
N GLU A 731 -24.66 -23.37 2.81
CA GLU A 731 -24.20 -24.76 2.69
C GLU A 731 -22.91 -24.82 1.88
N TYR A 732 -21.95 -25.62 2.33
CA TYR A 732 -20.63 -25.82 1.74
C TYR A 732 -20.39 -27.29 1.41
N ARG A 733 -19.59 -27.56 0.37
CA ARG A 733 -19.00 -28.88 0.07
C ARG A 733 -17.62 -28.69 -0.58
N ALA A 734 -16.86 -29.77 -0.65
CA ALA A 734 -15.58 -29.81 -1.36
C ALA A 734 -15.55 -31.02 -2.31
N THR A 735 -15.02 -30.84 -3.51
CA THR A 735 -14.77 -31.91 -4.49
C THR A 735 -13.28 -31.99 -4.78
N VAL A 736 -12.66 -33.10 -4.41
CA VAL A 736 -11.26 -33.39 -4.76
C VAL A 736 -11.16 -33.96 -6.16
N LEU A 737 -10.13 -33.55 -6.89
CA LEU A 737 -9.63 -34.10 -8.15
C LEU A 737 -8.26 -34.73 -7.88
N ASP A 738 -8.07 -36.01 -8.25
CA ASP A 738 -6.75 -36.65 -8.20
C ASP A 738 -6.02 -36.56 -9.54
N ASN A 739 -4.69 -36.71 -9.53
CA ASN A 739 -3.88 -36.77 -10.75
C ASN A 739 -4.15 -37.99 -11.67
N GLY A 740 -5.08 -38.88 -11.31
CA GLY A 740 -5.64 -39.91 -12.18
C GLY A 740 -6.88 -39.44 -12.96
N GLY A 741 -7.40 -38.24 -12.69
CA GLY A 741 -8.65 -37.71 -13.24
C GLY A 741 -9.91 -38.22 -12.54
N HIS A 742 -9.80 -38.79 -11.34
CA HIS A 742 -10.94 -39.23 -10.54
C HIS A 742 -11.38 -38.12 -9.58
N THR A 743 -12.68 -38.02 -9.34
CA THR A 743 -13.25 -37.04 -8.41
C THR A 743 -14.07 -37.67 -7.29
N ALA A 744 -14.01 -37.11 -6.10
CA ALA A 744 -14.91 -37.41 -4.98
C ALA A 744 -15.41 -36.11 -4.33
N THR A 745 -16.68 -36.07 -3.92
CA THR A 745 -17.29 -34.93 -3.23
C THR A 745 -17.61 -35.29 -1.79
N SER A 746 -17.30 -34.40 -0.85
CA SER A 746 -17.57 -34.57 0.58
C SER A 746 -19.07 -34.48 0.92
N GLN A 747 -19.44 -34.83 2.15
CA GLN A 747 -20.77 -34.49 2.66
C GLN A 747 -20.84 -32.98 2.90
N SER A 748 -21.95 -32.35 2.48
CA SER A 748 -22.16 -30.93 2.68
C SER A 748 -22.41 -30.59 4.14
N ARG A 749 -21.81 -29.49 4.62
CA ARG A 749 -22.11 -28.89 5.93
C ARG A 749 -22.83 -27.56 5.73
N ALA A 750 -23.43 -27.05 6.80
CA ALA A 750 -24.05 -25.72 6.80
C ALA A 750 -23.42 -24.87 7.91
N ALA A 751 -22.99 -23.67 7.56
CA ALA A 751 -22.60 -22.64 8.51
C ALA A 751 -23.55 -21.44 8.38
N THR A 752 -23.43 -20.49 9.31
CA THR A 752 -24.12 -19.19 9.21
C THR A 752 -23.09 -18.10 8.99
N VAL A 753 -23.42 -17.12 8.16
CA VAL A 753 -22.69 -15.83 8.09
C VAL A 753 -22.53 -15.29 9.52
N PRO A 754 -21.31 -14.91 9.95
CA PRO A 754 -21.09 -14.46 11.32
C PRO A 754 -21.83 -13.15 11.62
N VAL A 755 -21.93 -12.81 12.92
CA VAL A 755 -22.35 -11.47 13.33
C VAL A 755 -21.15 -10.52 13.24
N PRO A 756 -21.35 -9.25 12.87
CA PRO A 756 -20.24 -8.31 12.79
C PRO A 756 -19.62 -8.05 14.17
N VAL A 757 -18.30 -8.01 14.24
CA VAL A 757 -17.55 -7.59 15.42
C VAL A 757 -17.53 -6.06 15.48
N LEU A 758 -18.06 -5.51 16.57
CA LEU A 758 -18.09 -4.09 16.85
C LEU A 758 -16.98 -3.73 17.84
N THR A 759 -15.95 -3.03 17.37
CA THR A 759 -14.77 -2.66 18.16
C THR A 759 -14.82 -1.19 18.54
N LEU A 760 -14.98 -0.90 19.84
CA LEU A 760 -14.79 0.45 20.36
C LEU A 760 -13.28 0.78 20.33
N GLN A 761 -12.90 1.83 19.59
CA GLN A 761 -11.53 2.30 19.40
C GLN A 761 -11.14 3.43 20.36
N LYS A 762 -12.03 4.41 20.55
CA LYS A 762 -11.89 5.51 21.54
C LYS A 762 -13.04 5.44 22.55
N PRO A 763 -12.82 5.74 23.85
CA PRO A 763 -11.59 6.30 24.44
C PRO A 763 -10.50 5.24 24.65
N VAL A 764 -9.30 5.62 25.11
CA VAL A 764 -8.26 4.67 25.54
C VAL A 764 -8.65 4.07 26.89
N GLU A 765 -8.41 2.77 27.11
CA GLU A 765 -8.76 2.11 28.38
C GLU A 765 -7.95 2.68 29.55
N GLY A 766 -8.63 3.07 30.63
CA GLY A 766 -8.00 3.63 31.83
C GLY A 766 -7.63 5.11 31.73
N SER A 767 -7.87 5.74 30.57
CA SER A 767 -7.61 7.17 30.34
C SER A 767 -8.36 8.07 31.33
N SER A 768 -7.95 9.34 31.40
CA SER A 768 -8.63 10.38 32.18
C SER A 768 -9.07 11.53 31.28
N ALA A 769 -10.23 12.13 31.55
CA ALA A 769 -10.80 13.19 30.71
C ALA A 769 -11.53 14.28 31.51
N LYS A 770 -11.55 15.49 30.95
CA LYS A 770 -12.12 16.69 31.55
C LYS A 770 -12.82 17.50 30.46
N GLY A 771 -14.08 17.88 30.67
CA GLY A 771 -14.91 18.39 29.58
C GLY A 771 -15.57 17.23 28.83
N SER A 772 -15.10 16.94 27.62
CA SER A 772 -15.66 15.90 26.74
C SER A 772 -14.79 14.65 26.61
N VAL A 773 -15.42 13.50 26.38
CA VAL A 773 -14.76 12.26 25.95
C VAL A 773 -15.07 12.00 24.48
N GLU A 774 -14.05 11.74 23.66
CA GLU A 774 -14.24 11.28 22.28
C GLU A 774 -14.52 9.77 22.26
N LEU A 775 -15.58 9.38 21.55
CA LEU A 775 -16.00 8.00 21.36
C LEU A 775 -15.85 7.65 19.87
N SER A 776 -15.30 6.49 19.56
CA SER A 776 -15.17 6.02 18.17
C SER A 776 -15.18 4.50 18.12
N ALA A 777 -15.77 3.91 17.09
CA ALA A 777 -15.85 2.47 16.87
C ALA A 777 -15.70 2.08 15.39
N THR A 778 -15.41 0.82 15.12
CA THR A 778 -15.46 0.21 13.79
C THR A 778 -16.22 -1.11 13.80
N ALA A 779 -16.75 -1.52 12.65
CA ALA A 779 -17.49 -2.77 12.46
C ALA A 779 -16.83 -3.65 11.38
N ASP A 780 -16.72 -4.95 11.65
CA ASP A 780 -16.18 -5.97 10.72
C ASP A 780 -17.19 -7.15 10.61
N PRO A 781 -17.78 -7.44 9.43
CA PRO A 781 -17.65 -6.65 8.21
C PRO A 781 -18.33 -5.29 8.33
N GLU A 782 -17.79 -4.33 7.60
CA GLU A 782 -18.38 -3.02 7.34
C GLU A 782 -19.66 -3.20 6.47
N LYS A 783 -20.67 -2.35 6.69
CA LYS A 783 -21.79 -2.10 5.76
C LYS A 783 -22.32 -0.68 5.99
N ALA A 784 -22.51 0.11 4.92
CA ALA A 784 -23.14 1.44 4.98
C ALA A 784 -24.56 1.46 5.63
N SER A 785 -25.25 0.32 5.72
CA SER A 785 -26.53 0.18 6.43
C SER A 785 -26.43 0.04 7.96
N HIS A 786 -25.24 0.11 8.53
CA HIS A 786 -25.01 -0.03 9.97
C HIS A 786 -25.17 1.31 10.70
N VAL A 787 -25.81 1.27 11.87
CA VAL A 787 -25.94 2.40 12.79
C VAL A 787 -25.44 1.97 14.16
N VAL A 788 -24.42 2.64 14.67
CA VAL A 788 -23.79 2.35 15.96
C VAL A 788 -24.34 3.30 17.03
N SER A 789 -24.97 2.74 18.06
CA SER A 789 -25.46 3.47 19.22
C SER A 789 -24.47 3.34 20.37
N PHE A 790 -23.98 4.47 20.89
CA PHE A 790 -23.01 4.51 21.99
C PHE A 790 -23.70 4.77 23.32
N GLU A 791 -23.29 4.05 24.36
CA GLU A 791 -23.85 4.13 25.70
C GLU A 791 -22.77 4.37 26.75
N ARG A 792 -23.15 5.03 27.86
CA ARG A 792 -22.32 5.24 29.05
C ARG A 792 -22.97 4.71 30.33
N SER A 793 -22.14 4.18 31.23
CA SER A 793 -22.47 3.80 32.61
C SER A 793 -21.61 4.63 33.57
N VAL A 794 -22.24 5.50 34.33
CA VAL A 794 -21.56 6.38 35.31
C VAL A 794 -21.47 5.65 36.66
N ALA A 795 -20.26 5.55 37.22
CA ALA A 795 -19.95 4.90 38.49
C ALA A 795 -20.47 3.44 38.61
N GLY A 796 -20.61 2.73 37.49
CA GLY A 796 -21.16 1.36 37.46
C GLY A 796 -22.68 1.28 37.61
N GLY A 797 -23.40 2.39 37.39
CA GLY A 797 -24.87 2.43 37.31
C GLY A 797 -25.42 1.87 36.00
N ASP A 798 -26.72 2.07 35.76
CA ASP A 798 -27.39 1.66 34.53
C ASP A 798 -26.77 2.29 33.28
N TRP A 799 -26.82 1.57 32.16
CA TRP A 799 -26.37 2.07 30.86
C TRP A 799 -27.37 3.09 30.30
N THR A 800 -26.85 4.19 29.77
CA THR A 800 -27.62 5.30 29.20
C THR A 800 -27.06 5.67 27.83
N ALA A 801 -27.92 5.88 26.85
CA ALA A 801 -27.49 6.30 25.51
C ALA A 801 -26.83 7.68 25.56
N VAL A 802 -25.71 7.83 24.84
CA VAL A 802 -25.05 9.11 24.56
C VAL A 802 -25.56 9.65 23.23
N GLY A 803 -25.53 8.82 22.20
CA GLY A 803 -25.95 9.13 20.83
C GLY A 803 -25.91 7.91 19.93
N SER A 804 -26.17 8.11 18.65
CA SER A 804 -26.08 7.10 17.59
C SER A 804 -25.60 7.73 16.30
N ASP A 805 -24.90 6.95 15.49
CA ASP A 805 -24.12 7.44 14.35
C ASP A 805 -23.99 6.36 13.25
N ASP A 806 -23.79 6.78 11.99
CA ASP A 806 -23.79 5.96 10.77
C ASP A 806 -22.66 6.30 9.75
N SER A 807 -21.65 7.07 10.17
CA SER A 807 -20.46 7.44 9.38
C SER A 807 -19.38 6.35 9.28
N SER A 808 -19.77 5.17 8.79
CA SER A 808 -18.79 4.13 8.48
C SER A 808 -17.74 4.60 7.45
N PRO A 809 -16.48 4.11 7.51
CA PRO A 809 -16.03 2.96 8.30
C PRO A 809 -15.79 3.23 9.80
N VAL A 810 -15.68 4.49 10.25
CA VAL A 810 -15.28 4.86 11.61
C VAL A 810 -16.34 5.73 12.29
N TYR A 811 -17.33 5.06 12.88
CA TYR A 811 -18.41 5.70 13.65
C TYR A 811 -17.85 6.53 14.82
N SER A 812 -18.30 7.76 15.03
CA SER A 812 -17.78 8.65 16.09
C SER A 812 -18.81 9.58 16.76
N LEU A 813 -18.48 10.06 17.97
CA LEU A 813 -19.16 11.17 18.64
C LEU A 813 -18.34 11.71 19.82
N LYS A 814 -18.91 12.69 20.55
CA LYS A 814 -18.36 13.20 21.82
C LYS A 814 -19.42 13.16 22.93
N ASP A 815 -19.04 12.64 24.09
CA ASP A 815 -19.83 12.70 25.33
C ASP A 815 -19.38 13.88 26.19
N ASP A 816 -20.30 14.53 26.91
CA ASP A 816 -19.97 15.56 27.92
C ASP A 816 -19.99 14.95 29.33
N VAL A 817 -18.82 14.98 29.98
CA VAL A 817 -18.60 14.52 31.36
C VAL A 817 -18.31 15.67 32.33
N SER A 818 -18.35 16.93 31.88
CA SER A 818 -18.06 18.12 32.71
C SER A 818 -18.97 18.27 33.93
N GLY A 819 -20.18 17.71 33.88
CA GLY A 819 -21.12 17.67 34.99
C GLY A 819 -20.87 16.57 36.04
N LEU A 820 -19.82 15.75 35.89
CA LEU A 820 -19.49 14.65 36.80
C LEU A 820 -18.34 15.03 37.75
N PRO A 821 -18.31 14.53 39.01
CA PRO A 821 -17.20 14.79 39.93
C PRO A 821 -15.88 14.13 39.52
N ASP A 822 -14.75 14.78 39.79
CA ASP A 822 -13.41 14.19 39.64
C ASP A 822 -13.30 12.84 40.38
N GLY A 823 -12.60 11.89 39.75
CA GLY A 823 -12.47 10.50 40.21
C GLY A 823 -13.66 9.59 39.84
N THR A 824 -14.73 10.11 39.23
CA THR A 824 -15.84 9.29 38.74
C THR A 824 -15.38 8.41 37.58
N GLN A 825 -15.60 7.11 37.67
CA GLN A 825 -15.41 6.18 36.56
C GLN A 825 -16.63 6.25 35.62
N VAL A 826 -16.39 6.38 34.31
CA VAL A 826 -17.42 6.27 33.26
C VAL A 826 -17.01 5.15 32.31
N GLY A 827 -17.82 4.09 32.28
CA GLY A 827 -17.69 3.03 31.28
C GLY A 827 -18.47 3.38 30.03
N TYR A 828 -17.86 3.17 28.86
CA TYR A 828 -18.44 3.37 27.53
C TYR A 828 -18.52 2.05 26.78
N ARG A 829 -19.52 1.90 25.91
CA ARG A 829 -19.62 0.81 24.94
C ARG A 829 -20.31 1.28 23.66
N ALA A 830 -19.92 0.70 22.54
CA ALA A 830 -20.68 0.78 21.30
C ALA A 830 -21.66 -0.40 21.23
N SER A 831 -22.81 -0.20 20.60
CA SER A 831 -23.83 -1.22 20.35
C SER A 831 -24.40 -1.08 18.94
N MET A 832 -24.74 -2.20 18.29
CA MET A 832 -25.24 -2.20 16.91
C MET A 832 -26.21 -3.37 16.72
N ALA A 833 -27.27 -3.16 15.95
CA ALA A 833 -28.27 -4.18 15.67
C ALA A 833 -28.73 -4.10 14.21
N GLY A 834 -29.04 -5.25 13.63
CA GLY A 834 -29.48 -5.38 12.25
C GLY A 834 -30.23 -6.69 12.00
N PRO A 835 -30.46 -7.08 10.74
CA PRO A 835 -31.12 -8.33 10.40
C PRO A 835 -30.41 -9.53 11.05
N GLY A 836 -31.09 -10.19 11.99
CA GLY A 836 -30.58 -11.40 12.65
C GLY A 836 -29.58 -11.20 13.80
N PHE A 837 -29.09 -9.98 14.06
CA PHE A 837 -28.03 -9.75 15.07
C PHE A 837 -28.27 -8.54 15.98
N SER A 838 -27.65 -8.61 17.16
CA SER A 838 -27.42 -7.48 18.06
C SER A 838 -26.07 -7.73 18.74
N VAL A 839 -25.15 -6.78 18.61
CA VAL A 839 -23.79 -6.85 19.15
C VAL A 839 -23.47 -5.65 20.02
N THR A 840 -22.46 -5.79 20.87
CA THR A 840 -21.99 -4.76 21.79
C THR A 840 -20.48 -4.94 21.93
N SER A 841 -19.74 -3.83 21.92
CA SER A 841 -18.30 -3.85 22.07
C SER A 841 -17.88 -4.32 23.47
N SER A 842 -16.60 -4.64 23.63
CA SER A 842 -15.94 -4.53 24.94
C SER A 842 -16.20 -3.14 25.53
N VAL A 843 -16.42 -3.09 26.84
CA VAL A 843 -16.49 -1.82 27.59
C VAL A 843 -15.11 -1.19 27.61
N ARG A 844 -15.03 0.15 27.51
CA ARG A 844 -13.84 0.91 27.87
C ARG A 844 -14.12 1.94 28.97
N THR A 845 -13.18 2.18 29.86
CA THR A 845 -13.36 2.98 31.09
C THR A 845 -12.52 4.24 31.08
N VAL A 846 -13.11 5.36 31.49
CA VAL A 846 -12.46 6.68 31.64
C VAL A 846 -12.65 7.20 33.06
N THR A 847 -11.62 7.83 33.62
CA THR A 847 -11.68 8.57 34.88
C THR A 847 -11.99 10.05 34.61
N VAL A 848 -13.04 10.59 35.20
CA VAL A 848 -13.31 12.05 35.13
C VAL A 848 -12.28 12.80 35.96
N GLY A 849 -11.74 13.90 35.42
CA GLY A 849 -10.81 14.80 36.10
C GLY A 849 -9.36 14.67 35.63
N ASP A 850 -8.45 15.31 36.36
CA ASP A 850 -7.02 15.39 35.98
C ASP A 850 -6.27 14.08 36.29
N ALA A 851 -5.57 13.52 35.30
CA ALA A 851 -4.79 12.30 35.46
C ALA A 851 -3.72 12.42 36.57
N PRO A 852 -3.59 11.43 37.49
CA PRO A 852 -2.52 11.39 38.48
C PRO A 852 -1.19 11.05 37.81
N GLN A 853 -0.24 11.98 37.89
CA GLN A 853 1.06 11.87 37.20
C GLN A 853 2.00 10.87 37.90
N PRO A 854 2.80 10.09 37.15
CA PRO A 854 3.77 9.14 37.70
C PRO A 854 5.03 9.84 38.27
N ASP A 855 5.87 9.10 39.00
CA ASP A 855 7.16 9.59 39.50
C ASP A 855 8.23 9.69 38.38
N ALA A 856 8.04 8.92 37.30
CA ALA A 856 8.87 8.99 36.09
C ALA A 856 8.12 8.50 34.85
N VAL A 857 8.54 9.00 33.69
CA VAL A 857 8.29 8.40 32.37
C VAL A 857 9.63 8.29 31.65
N THR A 858 9.86 7.16 30.98
CA THR A 858 11.05 6.88 30.18
C THR A 858 10.64 6.47 28.77
N VAL A 859 11.30 7.02 27.75
CA VAL A 859 11.15 6.62 26.34
C VAL A 859 11.99 5.36 26.11
N ALA A 860 11.46 4.19 26.44
CA ALA A 860 12.19 2.93 26.33
C ALA A 860 12.03 2.34 24.92
N GLY A 861 13.14 1.95 24.27
CA GLY A 861 13.15 1.60 22.84
C GLY A 861 14.52 1.15 22.31
N SER A 862 14.58 0.73 21.03
CA SER A 862 15.85 0.43 20.36
C SER A 862 16.76 1.65 20.27
N LEU A 863 16.17 2.84 20.15
CA LEU A 863 16.83 4.15 20.19
C LEU A 863 17.62 4.47 21.48
N ASN A 864 17.52 3.66 22.54
CA ASN A 864 18.17 4.00 23.81
C ASN A 864 19.71 3.99 23.72
N GLU A 865 20.33 3.12 22.91
CA GLU A 865 21.79 3.17 22.72
C GLU A 865 22.23 4.45 21.98
N ALA A 866 21.43 4.93 21.03
CA ALA A 866 21.67 6.21 20.36
C ALA A 866 21.49 7.42 21.31
N MET A 867 20.57 7.35 22.27
CA MET A 867 20.48 8.28 23.41
C MET A 867 21.65 8.15 24.41
N GLY A 868 22.57 7.20 24.23
CA GLY A 868 23.70 6.95 25.12
C GLY A 868 23.35 6.16 26.39
N CYS A 869 22.28 5.37 26.38
CA CYS A 869 22.00 4.37 27.41
C CYS A 869 22.97 3.16 27.33
N THR A 870 22.90 2.24 28.30
CA THR A 870 23.80 1.07 28.38
C THR A 870 23.34 -0.11 27.51
N ALA A 871 22.09 -0.08 27.05
CA ALA A 871 21.41 -1.12 26.26
C ALA A 871 20.15 -0.53 25.59
N PRO A 872 19.58 -1.18 24.58
CA PRO A 872 18.22 -0.88 24.11
C PRO A 872 17.17 -1.30 25.15
N TRP A 873 15.98 -0.71 25.09
CA TRP A 873 14.82 -1.06 25.93
C TRP A 873 15.06 -0.96 27.45
N ASP A 874 15.86 0.02 27.90
CA ASP A 874 16.14 0.26 29.32
C ASP A 874 15.16 1.28 29.93
N PRO A 875 14.13 0.85 30.71
CA PRO A 875 13.15 1.75 31.31
C PRO A 875 13.75 2.58 32.45
N ALA A 876 14.93 2.22 32.97
CA ALA A 876 15.63 2.94 34.03
C ALA A 876 16.66 3.95 33.50
N CYS A 877 16.87 4.02 32.17
CA CYS A 877 17.89 4.89 31.59
C CYS A 877 17.60 6.37 31.84
N SER A 878 18.53 7.06 32.50
CA SER A 878 18.42 8.49 32.82
C SER A 878 18.43 9.42 31.59
N GLN A 879 19.03 8.98 30.48
CA GLN A 879 19.12 9.75 29.23
C GLN A 879 17.79 9.71 28.45
N ALA A 880 17.03 8.63 28.63
CA ALA A 880 15.71 8.44 28.05
C ALA A 880 14.56 8.93 28.97
N ARG A 881 14.88 9.48 30.15
CA ARG A 881 13.88 9.92 31.14
C ARG A 881 13.30 11.28 30.75
N MET A 882 11.99 11.33 30.61
CA MET A 882 11.25 12.54 30.25
C MET A 882 11.11 13.50 31.44
N VAL A 883 10.87 14.77 31.13
CA VAL A 883 10.57 15.83 32.09
C VAL A 883 9.10 16.24 31.96
N LEU A 884 8.35 16.19 33.07
CA LEU A 884 6.99 16.73 33.15
C LEU A 884 7.02 18.26 33.08
N ASP A 885 6.35 18.86 32.10
CA ASP A 885 6.02 20.29 32.17
C ASP A 885 4.80 20.46 33.09
N PRO A 886 4.90 21.25 34.19
CA PRO A 886 3.80 21.41 35.13
C PRO A 886 2.65 22.28 34.59
N ALA A 887 2.83 23.01 33.48
CA ALA A 887 1.81 23.92 32.94
C ALA A 887 0.70 23.19 32.17
N ASP A 888 1.09 22.22 31.32
CA ASP A 888 0.16 21.39 30.52
C ASP A 888 0.08 19.94 30.96
N ARG A 889 0.95 19.51 31.89
CA ARG A 889 1.04 18.16 32.45
C ARG A 889 1.51 17.09 31.45
N ILE A 890 2.14 17.50 30.34
CA ILE A 890 2.73 16.61 29.34
C ILE A 890 4.21 16.34 29.69
N TRP A 891 4.63 15.08 29.57
CA TRP A 891 6.03 14.70 29.68
C TRP A 891 6.73 14.90 28.34
N ARG A 892 7.91 15.52 28.34
CA ARG A 892 8.70 15.79 27.13
C ARG A 892 10.15 15.33 27.28
N LEU A 893 10.73 14.84 26.20
CA LEU A 893 12.16 14.56 26.05
C LEU A 893 12.60 14.95 24.65
N THR A 894 13.61 15.81 24.52
CA THR A 894 14.22 16.16 23.23
C THR A 894 15.62 15.58 23.17
N VAL A 895 15.90 14.82 22.11
CA VAL A 895 17.22 14.22 21.84
C VAL A 895 17.57 14.36 20.36
N ASP A 896 18.85 14.47 20.06
CA ASP A 896 19.36 14.19 18.72
C ASP A 896 19.48 12.66 18.56
N LEU A 897 18.90 12.11 17.49
CA LEU A 897 19.11 10.74 17.06
C LEU A 897 19.76 10.73 15.66
N PRO A 898 20.59 9.71 15.32
CA PRO A 898 20.98 9.42 13.94
C PRO A 898 19.75 9.16 13.04
N ALA A 899 19.96 9.19 11.72
CA ALA A 899 18.94 8.73 10.79
C ALA A 899 18.75 7.20 10.91
N GLY A 900 17.51 6.72 10.70
CA GLY A 900 17.16 5.31 10.66
C GLY A 900 15.87 4.95 11.40
N GLN A 901 15.51 3.67 11.32
CA GLN A 901 14.29 3.11 11.91
C GLN A 901 14.52 2.65 13.35
N TYR A 902 13.65 3.09 14.25
CA TYR A 902 13.64 2.79 15.67
C TYR A 902 12.28 2.25 16.15
N GLU A 903 12.26 1.62 17.31
CA GLU A 903 11.05 1.25 18.04
C GLU A 903 11.07 1.86 19.44
N TYR A 904 9.91 2.29 19.97
CA TYR A 904 9.81 2.87 21.31
C TYR A 904 8.44 2.71 21.99
N LYS A 905 8.41 2.98 23.30
CA LYS A 905 7.24 3.02 24.21
C LYS A 905 7.45 4.01 25.36
N ALA A 906 6.38 4.34 26.08
CA ALA A 906 6.46 4.94 27.41
C ALA A 906 6.56 3.84 28.49
N ALA A 907 7.61 3.86 29.30
CA ALA A 907 7.73 3.03 30.51
C ALA A 907 7.60 3.91 31.76
N LEU A 908 6.80 3.50 32.75
CA LEU A 908 6.53 4.31 33.94
C LEU A 908 7.41 3.94 35.13
N ASN A 909 7.71 4.94 35.97
CA ASN A 909 8.38 4.79 37.27
C ASN A 909 9.75 4.08 37.25
N GLY A 910 10.38 3.96 36.07
CA GLY A 910 11.69 3.33 35.89
C GLY A 910 11.66 1.81 35.71
N ASN A 911 10.51 1.20 35.42
CA ASN A 911 10.40 -0.25 35.22
C ASN A 911 9.33 -0.63 34.16
N TRP A 912 9.06 -1.93 34.03
CA TRP A 912 8.08 -2.50 33.10
C TRP A 912 6.77 -2.96 33.78
N ASP A 913 6.51 -2.57 35.04
CA ASP A 913 5.26 -2.93 35.74
C ASP A 913 4.04 -2.24 35.09
N VAL A 914 4.24 -1.04 34.55
CA VAL A 914 3.27 -0.27 33.76
C VAL A 914 4.00 0.38 32.59
N SER A 915 3.56 0.08 31.37
CA SER A 915 4.05 0.72 30.14
C SER A 915 2.92 0.95 29.15
N TYR A 916 3.10 1.87 28.21
CA TYR A 916 2.12 2.19 27.17
C TYR A 916 2.79 2.23 25.80
N GLY A 917 2.18 1.52 24.85
CA GLY A 917 2.64 1.39 23.47
C GLY A 917 1.72 2.06 22.47
N ALA A 918 1.67 1.51 21.25
CA ALA A 918 0.81 1.99 20.17
C ALA A 918 -0.66 2.17 20.64
N GLY A 919 -1.28 3.29 20.25
CA GLY A 919 -2.65 3.65 20.64
C GLY A 919 -2.85 3.93 22.14
N GLY A 920 -1.79 4.13 22.91
CA GLY A 920 -1.87 4.31 24.38
C GLY A 920 -2.26 3.03 25.13
N ILE A 921 -2.14 1.85 24.49
CA ILE A 921 -2.57 0.58 25.07
C ILE A 921 -1.59 0.14 26.18
N LEU A 922 -2.13 -0.21 27.35
CA LEU A 922 -1.37 -0.76 28.48
C LEU A 922 -0.62 -2.03 28.04
N ASN A 923 0.71 -1.97 28.10
CA ASN A 923 1.65 -2.99 27.61
C ASN A 923 1.45 -3.37 26.13
N GLY A 924 0.90 -2.46 25.31
CA GLY A 924 0.64 -2.65 23.89
C GLY A 924 1.89 -2.74 23.01
N SER A 925 1.68 -2.85 21.70
CA SER A 925 2.75 -3.03 20.69
C SER A 925 3.75 -1.89 20.66
N ASN A 926 4.94 -2.18 20.11
CA ASN A 926 6.00 -1.20 19.89
C ASN A 926 5.51 -0.12 18.89
N ILE A 927 5.98 1.12 19.05
CA ILE A 927 5.72 2.20 18.09
C ILE A 927 6.95 2.33 17.20
N MET A 928 6.78 2.15 15.89
CA MET A 928 7.82 2.42 14.91
C MET A 928 8.08 3.93 14.78
N LEU A 929 9.34 4.29 14.59
CA LEU A 929 9.80 5.64 14.31
C LEU A 929 10.82 5.56 13.17
N ASP A 930 10.42 5.94 11.96
CA ASP A 930 11.41 6.26 10.92
C ASP A 930 11.83 7.71 11.10
N HIS A 931 13.14 7.95 11.27
CA HIS A 931 13.69 9.26 11.63
C HIS A 931 14.74 9.71 10.60
N PRO A 932 14.60 10.89 9.97
CA PRO A 932 15.60 11.41 9.03
C PRO A 932 16.89 11.93 9.71
N GLY A 933 16.99 11.84 11.03
CA GLY A 933 18.15 12.26 11.80
C GLY A 933 18.06 13.70 12.35
N GLY A 934 18.84 13.97 13.40
CA GLY A 934 18.81 15.23 14.14
C GLY A 934 17.77 15.22 15.28
N PRO A 935 17.25 16.39 15.69
CA PRO A 935 16.47 16.52 16.93
C PRO A 935 15.03 16.04 16.77
N VAL A 936 14.63 15.13 17.66
CA VAL A 936 13.25 14.64 17.83
C VAL A 936 12.77 14.93 19.25
N THR A 937 11.53 15.39 19.38
CA THR A 937 10.87 15.60 20.69
C THR A 937 9.84 14.50 20.93
N PHE A 938 10.12 13.62 21.89
CA PHE A 938 9.15 12.67 22.43
C PHE A 938 8.22 13.35 23.42
N ARG A 939 6.95 12.95 23.40
CA ARG A 939 5.86 13.56 24.15
C ARG A 939 4.93 12.48 24.68
N TYR A 940 4.68 12.43 25.99
CA TYR A 940 3.74 11.48 26.60
C TYR A 940 2.69 12.22 27.42
N ASP A 941 1.43 12.01 27.06
CA ASP A 941 0.27 12.47 27.81
C ASP A 941 -0.22 11.35 28.74
N ASN A 942 -0.13 11.58 30.04
CA ASN A 942 -0.60 10.61 31.04
C ASN A 942 -2.13 10.57 31.19
N SER A 943 -2.88 11.44 30.51
CA SER A 943 -4.35 11.40 30.48
C SER A 943 -4.89 10.48 29.38
N THR A 944 -4.34 10.52 28.17
CA THR A 944 -4.68 9.58 27.08
C THR A 944 -3.78 8.33 27.02
N HIS A 945 -2.67 8.32 27.77
CA HIS A 945 -1.59 7.31 27.72
C HIS A 945 -0.83 7.24 26.39
N VAL A 946 -1.08 8.17 25.47
CA VAL A 946 -0.39 8.21 24.17
C VAL A 946 1.02 8.78 24.35
N ILE A 947 2.01 8.12 23.76
CA ILE A 947 3.34 8.69 23.48
C ILE A 947 3.49 8.91 21.97
N SER A 948 4.06 10.05 21.59
CA SER A 948 4.38 10.41 20.20
C SER A 948 5.79 10.99 20.09
N ALA A 949 6.27 11.11 18.85
CA ALA A 949 7.53 11.73 18.48
C ALA A 949 7.25 12.78 17.40
N VAL A 950 7.88 13.95 17.50
CA VAL A 950 7.64 15.08 16.57
C VAL A 950 8.92 15.86 16.24
N TYR A 951 8.92 16.50 15.08
CA TYR A 951 10.10 17.12 14.46
C TYR A 951 10.01 18.64 14.44
N ALA A 952 11.16 19.32 14.45
CA ALA A 952 11.23 20.78 14.39
C ALA A 952 10.79 21.38 13.03
N SER A 953 10.75 20.57 11.97
CA SER A 953 10.21 20.94 10.65
C SER A 953 8.69 21.13 10.65
N GLN A 954 7.98 20.49 11.58
CA GLN A 954 6.52 20.55 11.75
C GLN A 954 6.14 21.71 12.70
N GLN A 955 6.74 22.89 12.52
CA GLN A 955 6.46 24.09 13.31
C GLN A 955 6.03 25.24 12.41
N PRO A 956 5.09 26.10 12.86
CA PRO A 956 4.61 27.22 12.07
C PRO A 956 5.68 28.31 11.97
N GLY A 957 5.55 29.21 11.00
CA GLY A 957 6.48 30.33 10.82
C GLY A 957 6.37 31.37 11.93
N ALA A 958 5.17 31.57 12.50
CA ALA A 958 4.95 32.39 13.69
C ALA A 958 3.72 31.93 14.50
N VAL A 959 3.65 32.38 15.77
CA VAL A 959 2.49 32.20 16.64
C VAL A 959 2.28 33.47 17.46
N ALA A 960 1.05 33.96 17.52
CA ALA A 960 0.64 35.04 18.42
C ALA A 960 -0.34 34.55 19.49
N ALA A 961 -0.21 35.07 20.72
CA ALA A 961 -1.30 35.10 21.69
C ALA A 961 -2.07 36.39 21.43
N ALA A 962 -3.05 36.34 20.53
CA ALA A 962 -3.83 37.50 20.12
C ALA A 962 -5.16 37.54 20.88
N GLY A 963 -5.53 38.72 21.39
CA GLY A 963 -6.65 38.85 22.30
C GLY A 963 -6.97 40.28 22.75
N SER A 964 -7.82 40.39 23.76
CA SER A 964 -8.23 41.66 24.40
C SER A 964 -7.21 42.21 25.40
N MET A 965 -5.96 41.76 25.33
CA MET A 965 -4.81 42.30 26.06
C MET A 965 -3.76 42.91 25.12
N ASP A 966 -3.92 42.80 23.81
CA ASP A 966 -2.89 43.20 22.85
C ASP A 966 -2.57 44.70 22.99
N SER A 967 -3.55 45.55 23.33
CA SER A 967 -3.32 46.96 23.62
C SER A 967 -2.40 47.19 24.84
N GLU A 968 -2.55 46.38 25.88
CA GLU A 968 -1.70 46.36 27.09
C GLU A 968 -0.31 45.80 26.82
N LEU A 969 -0.16 44.88 25.85
CA LEU A 969 1.14 44.44 25.32
C LEU A 969 1.82 45.53 24.48
N GLY A 970 1.07 46.53 24.03
CA GLY A 970 1.56 47.68 23.25
C GLY A 970 1.29 47.58 21.74
N CYS A 971 0.33 46.76 21.32
CA CYS A 971 -0.19 46.71 19.95
C CYS A 971 -1.06 47.94 19.61
N ALA A 972 -1.50 48.06 18.35
CA ALA A 972 -2.29 49.22 17.92
C ALA A 972 -3.78 49.08 18.31
N THR A 973 -4.28 47.85 18.31
CA THR A 973 -5.63 47.47 18.73
C THR A 973 -5.63 46.06 19.32
N ASP A 974 -6.69 45.72 20.05
CA ASP A 974 -6.97 44.34 20.49
C ASP A 974 -7.22 43.40 19.29
N TRP A 975 -6.93 42.10 19.48
CA TRP A 975 -7.10 41.03 18.51
C TRP A 975 -6.28 41.22 17.22
N GLU A 976 -4.99 41.53 17.37
CA GLU A 976 -4.05 41.87 16.28
C GLU A 976 -2.93 40.80 16.12
N PRO A 977 -3.18 39.63 15.49
CA PRO A 977 -2.17 38.58 15.26
C PRO A 977 -0.88 39.01 14.57
N ALA A 978 -0.91 40.12 13.83
CA ALA A 978 0.27 40.65 13.15
C ALA A 978 1.22 41.43 14.08
N CYS A 979 0.77 41.81 15.28
CA CYS A 979 1.51 42.61 16.23
C CYS A 979 2.75 41.86 16.77
N ASP A 980 3.93 42.49 16.70
CA ASP A 980 5.20 41.91 17.17
C ASP A 980 5.18 41.61 18.69
N GLN A 981 4.48 42.42 19.48
CA GLN A 981 4.40 42.31 20.94
C GLN A 981 3.52 41.14 21.42
N ALA A 982 2.62 40.65 20.56
CA ALA A 982 1.78 39.47 20.81
C ALA A 982 2.45 38.15 20.35
N GLN A 983 3.60 38.22 19.66
CA GLN A 983 4.29 37.02 19.13
C GLN A 983 4.97 36.22 20.25
N LEU A 984 4.86 34.90 20.14
CA LEU A 984 5.59 33.95 20.96
C LEU A 984 6.92 33.60 20.27
N ALA A 985 7.93 33.25 21.06
CA ALA A 985 9.16 32.64 20.57
C ALA A 985 9.11 31.12 20.74
N LEU A 986 9.46 30.36 19.70
CA LEU A 986 9.64 28.91 19.79
C LEU A 986 10.81 28.58 20.72
N ASP A 987 10.56 27.76 21.74
CA ASP A 987 11.61 27.14 22.56
C ASP A 987 12.11 25.84 21.87
N PRO A 988 13.32 25.84 21.29
CA PRO A 988 13.81 24.69 20.52
C PRO A 988 14.12 23.47 21.40
N ALA A 989 14.12 23.59 22.74
CA ALA A 989 14.39 22.48 23.63
C ALA A 989 13.14 21.60 23.92
N ASN A 990 11.94 22.02 23.51
CA ASN A 990 10.68 21.29 23.75
C ASN A 990 9.60 21.49 22.66
N LEU A 991 9.86 22.33 21.66
CA LEU A 991 8.93 22.69 20.58
C LEU A 991 7.61 23.27 21.12
N VAL A 992 7.72 24.17 22.11
CA VAL A 992 6.60 24.95 22.67
C VAL A 992 6.91 26.44 22.47
N TRP A 993 5.94 27.17 21.94
CA TRP A 993 6.01 28.61 21.74
C TRP A 993 5.70 29.34 23.05
N LYS A 994 6.46 30.40 23.39
CA LYS A 994 6.36 31.09 24.68
C LYS A 994 6.46 32.61 24.55
N LEU A 995 5.59 33.34 25.22
CA LEU A 995 5.62 34.82 25.37
C LEU A 995 5.51 35.17 26.86
N SER A 996 6.61 35.64 27.45
CA SER A 996 6.63 36.10 28.84
C SER A 996 6.44 37.61 28.92
N VAL A 997 5.30 38.03 29.43
CA VAL A 997 4.94 39.44 29.67
C VAL A 997 5.30 39.76 31.12
N PRO A 998 6.16 40.76 31.41
CA PRO A 998 6.71 40.97 32.74
C PRO A 998 5.76 41.68 33.73
N ASP A 999 4.78 42.43 33.23
CA ASP A 999 3.83 43.22 34.02
C ASP A 999 2.56 43.47 33.20
N LEU A 1000 1.68 42.47 33.08
CA LEU A 1000 0.33 42.65 32.52
C LEU A 1000 -0.58 43.22 33.62
N PRO A 1001 -1.43 44.23 33.34
CA PRO A 1001 -2.34 44.79 34.35
C PRO A 1001 -3.36 43.77 34.90
N ALA A 1002 -3.97 44.09 36.04
CA ALA A 1002 -5.07 43.30 36.59
C ALA A 1002 -6.35 43.51 35.76
N GLY A 1003 -6.99 42.45 35.31
CA GLY A 1003 -8.11 42.51 34.38
C GLY A 1003 -8.69 41.15 34.00
N SER A 1004 -9.80 41.18 33.26
CA SER A 1004 -10.41 40.02 32.61
C SER A 1004 -10.12 40.13 31.11
N TYR A 1005 -9.44 39.13 30.57
CA TYR A 1005 -8.93 39.11 29.20
C TYR A 1005 -9.47 37.91 28.43
N GLU A 1006 -9.64 38.03 27.12
CA GLU A 1006 -9.95 36.92 26.21
C GLU A 1006 -8.85 36.78 25.15
N PHE A 1007 -8.38 35.57 24.86
CA PHE A 1007 -7.31 35.34 23.88
C PHE A 1007 -7.40 34.00 23.14
N LYS A 1008 -6.58 33.87 22.08
CA LYS A 1008 -6.38 32.67 21.26
C LYS A 1008 -4.93 32.56 20.76
N ALA A 1009 -4.56 31.38 20.28
CA ALA A 1009 -3.43 31.23 19.38
C ALA A 1009 -3.85 31.66 17.96
N ALA A 1010 -2.98 32.39 17.28
CA ALA A 1010 -3.12 32.74 15.87
C ALA A 1010 -1.79 32.47 15.16
N LEU A 1011 -1.79 31.65 14.11
CA LEU A 1011 -0.57 31.24 13.42
C LEU A 1011 -0.22 32.22 12.29
N ASP A 1012 1.07 32.29 11.98
CA ASP A 1012 1.62 32.95 10.79
C ASP A 1012 1.12 34.39 10.61
N ARG A 1013 0.98 35.08 11.75
CA ARG A 1013 0.55 36.48 11.89
C ARG A 1013 -0.86 36.77 11.35
N SER A 1014 -1.72 35.76 11.25
CA SER A 1014 -3.08 35.88 10.71
C SER A 1014 -4.13 35.12 11.53
N TRP A 1015 -5.42 35.39 11.26
CA TRP A 1015 -6.52 34.59 11.80
C TRP A 1015 -6.83 33.32 10.97
N GLY A 1016 -6.13 33.07 9.85
CA GLY A 1016 -6.42 31.99 8.90
C GLY A 1016 -6.21 30.57 9.48
N VAL A 1017 -5.27 30.43 10.41
CA VAL A 1017 -5.20 29.28 11.32
C VAL A 1017 -5.13 29.82 12.74
N SER A 1018 -6.06 29.41 13.58
CA SER A 1018 -6.14 29.86 14.97
C SER A 1018 -6.72 28.77 15.86
N TYR A 1019 -6.37 28.79 17.14
CA TYR A 1019 -6.78 27.76 18.10
C TYR A 1019 -7.20 28.40 19.42
N GLY A 1020 -8.34 27.93 19.92
CA GLY A 1020 -8.98 28.45 21.12
C GLY A 1020 -8.99 27.45 22.27
N ALA A 1021 -10.01 27.57 23.12
CA ALA A 1021 -10.21 26.68 24.27
C ALA A 1021 -10.18 25.20 23.84
N GLY A 1022 -9.41 24.40 24.56
CA GLY A 1022 -9.23 22.97 24.28
C GLY A 1022 -8.52 22.65 22.97
N GLY A 1023 -7.75 23.58 22.40
CA GLY A 1023 -7.00 23.36 21.16
C GLY A 1023 -7.86 23.25 19.90
N SER A 1024 -9.16 23.59 19.99
CA SER A 1024 -10.07 23.53 18.86
C SER A 1024 -9.81 24.68 17.88
N SER A 1025 -9.89 24.40 16.57
CA SER A 1025 -9.82 25.39 15.49
C SER A 1025 -11.21 25.77 14.99
N PRO A 1026 -11.56 27.06 14.81
CA PRO A 1026 -10.90 28.23 15.42
C PRO A 1026 -11.16 28.33 16.93
N GLY A 1027 -12.01 27.46 17.49
CA GLY A 1027 -12.29 27.33 18.92
C GLY A 1027 -13.08 28.47 19.56
N ALA A 1028 -13.39 28.32 20.85
CA ALA A 1028 -13.89 29.43 21.68
C ALA A 1028 -12.73 30.30 22.19
N ASN A 1029 -13.01 31.56 22.53
CA ASN A 1029 -12.02 32.43 23.18
C ASN A 1029 -11.67 31.88 24.58
N ILE A 1030 -10.42 31.99 24.99
CA ILE A 1030 -9.98 31.58 26.33
C ILE A 1030 -10.05 32.79 27.25
N VAL A 1031 -10.92 32.71 28.27
CA VAL A 1031 -11.04 33.74 29.31
C VAL A 1031 -9.92 33.58 30.34
N PHE A 1032 -9.26 34.68 30.68
CA PHE A 1032 -8.14 34.77 31.61
C PHE A 1032 -8.36 35.95 32.58
N GLU A 1033 -8.73 35.63 33.82
CA GLU A 1033 -8.76 36.57 34.93
C GLU A 1033 -7.35 36.69 35.52
N HIS A 1034 -6.78 37.91 35.54
CA HIS A 1034 -5.41 38.17 36.01
C HIS A 1034 -5.42 39.17 37.18
N ASP A 1035 -4.73 38.82 38.27
CA ASP A 1035 -4.54 39.69 39.45
C ASP A 1035 -3.48 40.80 39.22
N GLY A 1036 -2.77 40.74 38.08
CA GLY A 1036 -1.75 41.71 37.67
C GLY A 1036 -0.31 41.27 37.99
N GLY A 1037 0.63 41.73 37.17
CA GLY A 1037 2.04 41.33 37.22
C GLY A 1037 2.42 40.35 36.08
N PRO A 1038 3.48 39.55 36.24
CA PRO A 1038 3.99 38.71 35.16
C PRO A 1038 3.05 37.56 34.78
N VAL A 1039 3.02 37.23 33.49
CA VAL A 1039 2.32 36.07 32.91
C VAL A 1039 3.16 35.49 31.77
N THR A 1040 3.12 34.18 31.55
CA THR A 1040 3.69 33.57 30.33
C THR A 1040 2.63 32.83 29.54
N PHE A 1041 2.35 33.32 28.34
CA PHE A 1041 1.57 32.59 27.35
C PHE A 1041 2.42 31.45 26.78
N ARG A 1042 1.83 30.26 26.61
CA ARG A 1042 2.46 29.07 26.04
C ARG A 1042 1.53 28.46 25.00
N TYR A 1043 1.99 28.26 23.77
CA TYR A 1043 1.26 27.51 22.73
C TYR A 1043 2.06 26.27 22.33
N ASP A 1044 1.38 25.13 22.27
CA ASP A 1044 1.93 23.89 21.74
C ASP A 1044 1.32 23.61 20.35
N HIS A 1045 2.16 23.45 19.32
CA HIS A 1045 1.65 23.30 17.96
C HIS A 1045 0.94 21.97 17.69
N PHE A 1046 1.19 20.90 18.46
CA PHE A 1046 0.66 19.56 18.17
C PHE A 1046 -0.56 19.20 19.02
N THR A 1047 -0.70 19.77 20.21
CA THR A 1047 -1.97 19.70 20.98
C THR A 1047 -2.89 20.89 20.68
N HIS A 1048 -2.37 21.90 19.96
CA HIS A 1048 -3.00 23.19 19.69
C HIS A 1048 -3.39 24.00 20.95
N LEU A 1049 -3.02 23.52 22.15
CA LEU A 1049 -3.34 24.17 23.40
C LEU A 1049 -2.52 25.45 23.56
N ILE A 1050 -3.21 26.58 23.72
CA ILE A 1050 -2.62 27.78 24.29
C ILE A 1050 -3.08 27.97 25.75
N THR A 1051 -2.16 28.37 26.61
CA THR A 1051 -2.38 28.60 28.05
C THR A 1051 -1.69 29.90 28.49
N ALA A 1052 -2.09 30.44 29.63
CA ALA A 1052 -1.49 31.63 30.26
C ALA A 1052 -1.27 31.37 31.76
N GLY A 1053 -0.06 31.68 32.27
CA GLY A 1053 0.32 31.56 33.68
C GLY A 1053 1.83 31.63 33.95
#